data_AF-A0A094I4G2-F1
#
_entry.id   AF-A0A094I4G2-F1
#
_cell.length_a   1.000
_cell.length_b   1.000
_cell.length_c   1.000
_cell.angle_alpha   90.00
_cell.angle_beta   90.00
_cell.angle_gamma   90.00
#
_symmetry.space_group_name_H-M   'P 1'
#
loop_
_entity.id
_entity.type
_entity.pdbx_description
1 polymer ?
#
loop_
_entity_poly.entity_id
_entity_poly.type
_entity_poly.pdbx_seq_one_letter_code
_entity_poly.pdbx_strand_id
1 'polypeptide(L)'
;MRESRLGLLSPFRFAAGTALLVALQEWPRRWLLSGAPILQFFVLHGNSRGDRILPVAGLWSMFTTLHLIYAIASTSWLLYWGFAVLCYLSIFLTCLFQYQIVGDFVRKKSRFLLKQLHFIDDKIAFFHIPALEIDTEVDGLMVLRGITFSLSTLSFTVHGVEVGIKLSDDMELAIQTEKVTVALFRRIDIGDCFANVKGGQYEMTFGCIPGDTHDDDGDAVFVEDTPLLRAASRKGSLREPSTTKMTKDLTDDNAPDDASIGSGLDSMEKLPLNNEEAAVRYSNVLQFIEETSSIQESRAYIHKLSSTSNGYTEKDCENIDANALRAAICSELHKKPSVPHPPRRSIKVTTLQNGLPPPLRRLLHRLPMLLRILLNLLSYFHPVNIASITATASGRWINAMLEKEIFKDYWENDSEIRYLKKRISLWLTDANFAVELGGITGLAQVPIMSSYNILCQLDLEDVMAYRTLPRKANLNRVIQLGGADATFAIPSFLLPHHEHILPRISSHKDKYDLKTNINDASSKPKKVQGEYDLEQAYRDEANVKLSAHVRLPAVFDQELLDCIAALVKVTKVIEIESGPSAMENEVSGVRDFTKALNKTAKEGIKKAVVSGVVNDRWIARLVGKITKKLETAHGDVGYSTGIPVALGGYRKPYLETEGDKLLP
;
A
#
# COMPACT_ATOMS: atom_id res chain seq x y z
N MET A 1 14.70 18.05 43.43
CA MET A 1 15.97 18.56 42.85
C MET A 1 17.12 18.78 43.86
N ARG A 2 17.02 18.38 45.15
CA ARG A 2 18.08 18.56 46.17
C ARG A 2 18.77 17.27 46.66
N GLU A 3 18.37 16.10 46.17
CA GLU A 3 18.88 14.81 46.67
C GLU A 3 20.25 14.40 46.08
N SER A 4 20.76 15.08 45.05
CA SER A 4 22.00 14.69 44.34
C SER A 4 23.30 15.11 45.04
N ARG A 5 23.25 15.76 46.21
CA ARG A 5 24.46 16.28 46.90
C ARG A 5 25.01 15.38 48.01
N LEU A 6 24.34 14.29 48.38
CA LEU A 6 24.78 13.38 49.45
C LEU A 6 24.84 11.93 48.96
N GLY A 7 26.02 11.30 49.07
CA GLY A 7 26.26 9.88 48.76
C GLY A 7 27.00 9.58 47.44
N LEU A 8 27.11 8.29 47.10
CA LEU A 8 27.71 7.73 45.85
C LEU A 8 27.02 8.20 44.56
N LEU A 9 25.93 8.97 44.68
CA LEU A 9 25.19 9.58 43.58
C LEU A 9 25.88 10.83 43.01
N SER A 10 26.95 11.32 43.64
CA SER A 10 27.78 12.37 43.03
C SER A 10 28.75 11.74 42.01
N PRO A 11 28.81 12.24 40.77
CA PRO A 11 29.57 11.61 39.67
C PRO A 11 31.06 11.48 39.99
N PHE A 12 31.66 12.49 40.63
CA PHE A 12 33.09 12.50 40.96
C PHE A 12 33.45 11.55 42.10
N ARG A 13 32.59 11.35 43.10
CA ARG A 13 32.84 10.35 44.16
C ARG A 13 32.67 8.93 43.62
N PHE A 14 31.71 8.72 42.72
CA PHE A 14 31.58 7.44 42.01
C PHE A 14 32.84 7.14 41.20
N ALA A 15 33.34 8.09 40.40
CA ALA A 15 34.57 7.92 39.63
C ALA A 15 35.82 7.67 40.51
N ALA A 16 35.96 8.38 41.63
CA ALA A 16 37.04 8.14 42.58
C ALA A 16 36.94 6.75 43.22
N GLY A 17 35.72 6.31 43.57
CA GLY A 17 35.46 4.99 44.12
C GLY A 17 35.75 3.87 43.12
N THR A 18 35.35 4.01 41.85
CA THR A 18 35.65 3.02 40.81
C THR A 18 37.12 2.97 40.48
N ALA A 19 37.82 4.10 40.41
CA ALA A 19 39.27 4.14 40.20
C ALA A 19 40.04 3.44 41.35
N LEU A 20 39.64 3.68 42.59
CA LEU A 20 40.20 3.01 43.77
C LEU A 20 39.94 1.50 43.73
N LEU A 21 38.74 1.07 43.33
CA LEU A 21 38.39 -0.35 43.20
C LEU A 21 39.21 -1.07 42.13
N VAL A 22 39.42 -0.42 40.98
CA VAL A 22 40.25 -0.94 39.86
C VAL A 22 41.73 -1.01 40.23
N ALA A 23 42.21 -0.10 41.10
CA ALA A 23 43.58 -0.11 41.60
C ALA A 23 43.83 -1.23 42.63
N LEU A 24 42.82 -1.53 43.46
CA LEU A 24 42.93 -2.51 44.54
C LEU A 24 42.60 -3.94 44.13
N GLN A 25 41.81 -4.15 43.07
CA GLN A 25 41.30 -5.47 42.68
C GLN A 25 41.36 -5.69 41.17
N GLU A 26 41.50 -6.94 40.73
CA GLU A 26 41.62 -7.28 39.29
C GLU A 26 40.27 -7.49 38.60
N TRP A 27 39.27 -8.01 39.31
CA TRP A 27 37.92 -8.24 38.77
C TRP A 27 37.23 -6.98 38.20
N PRO A 28 37.38 -5.75 38.78
CA PRO A 28 36.75 -4.55 38.27
C PRO A 28 37.32 -4.09 36.92
N ARG A 29 38.48 -4.60 36.49
CA ARG A 29 39.06 -4.26 35.17
C ARG A 29 38.15 -4.73 34.05
N ARG A 30 37.57 -5.93 34.17
CA ARG A 30 36.61 -6.47 33.20
C ARG A 30 35.27 -5.72 33.25
N TRP A 31 34.88 -5.24 34.42
CA TRP A 31 33.70 -4.38 34.56
C TRP A 31 33.91 -3.00 33.95
N LEU A 32 35.09 -2.39 34.12
CA LEU A 32 35.46 -1.12 33.49
C LEU A 32 35.49 -1.24 31.96
N LEU A 33 36.10 -2.30 31.44
CA LEU A 33 36.19 -2.55 30.00
C LEU A 33 34.82 -2.73 29.33
N SER A 34 33.82 -3.21 30.06
CA SER A 34 32.44 -3.35 29.55
C SER A 34 31.75 -2.01 29.24
N GLY A 35 32.27 -0.90 29.74
CA GLY A 35 31.67 0.43 29.56
C GLY A 35 30.50 0.74 30.49
N ALA A 36 29.95 -0.23 31.24
CA ALA A 36 28.86 0.00 32.20
C ALA A 36 29.14 1.11 33.25
N PRO A 37 30.30 1.13 33.95
CA PRO A 37 30.61 2.22 34.89
C PRO A 37 30.83 3.56 34.20
N ILE A 38 31.29 3.57 32.94
CA ILE A 38 31.49 4.81 32.17
C ILE A 38 30.12 5.40 31.79
N LEU A 39 29.19 4.57 31.34
CA LEU A 39 27.81 4.96 31.05
C LEU A 39 27.11 5.52 32.31
N GLN A 40 27.28 4.83 33.45
CA GLN A 40 26.73 5.28 34.74
C GLN A 40 27.30 6.65 35.14
N PHE A 41 28.58 6.88 34.94
CA PHE A 41 29.21 8.18 35.22
C PHE A 41 28.60 9.30 34.37
N PHE A 42 28.44 9.10 33.06
CA PHE A 42 27.84 10.12 32.18
C PHE A 42 26.39 10.43 32.57
N VAL A 43 25.58 9.40 32.84
CA VAL A 43 24.19 9.59 33.30
C VAL A 43 24.11 10.34 34.64
N LEU A 44 24.98 10.04 35.61
CA LEU A 44 25.07 10.76 36.88
C LEU A 44 25.50 12.22 36.68
N HIS A 45 26.45 12.45 35.77
CA HIS A 45 26.94 13.79 35.47
C HIS A 45 25.87 14.63 34.76
N GLY A 46 25.16 14.08 33.77
CA GLY A 46 24.00 14.72 33.14
C GLY A 46 22.91 15.08 34.15
N ASN A 47 22.62 14.17 35.10
CA ASN A 47 21.68 14.45 36.19
C ASN A 47 22.12 15.58 37.13
N SER A 48 23.43 15.73 37.35
CA SER A 48 23.98 16.82 38.18
C SER A 48 23.87 18.19 37.51
N ARG A 49 23.84 18.24 36.17
CA ARG A 49 23.69 19.47 35.37
C ARG A 49 22.25 19.81 35.02
N GLY A 50 21.33 18.84 35.11
CA GLY A 50 19.90 19.00 34.82
C GLY A 50 19.48 18.45 33.45
N ASP A 51 20.42 18.05 32.60
CA ASP A 51 20.17 17.63 31.21
C ASP A 51 20.02 16.11 31.07
N ARG A 52 19.26 15.46 31.97
CA ARG A 52 19.20 13.99 32.04
C ARG A 52 18.37 13.36 30.92
N ILE A 53 18.94 12.36 30.24
CA ILE A 53 18.22 11.45 29.32
C ILE A 53 17.32 10.49 30.11
N LEU A 54 16.09 10.28 29.62
CA LEU A 54 15.04 9.48 30.28
C LEU A 54 14.69 9.97 31.70
N PRO A 55 14.19 11.20 31.84
CA PRO A 55 13.86 11.79 33.15
C PRO A 55 12.72 11.07 33.88
N VAL A 56 11.96 10.22 33.19
CA VAL A 56 10.85 9.44 33.74
C VAL A 56 11.35 8.23 34.56
N ALA A 57 12.53 7.70 34.25
CA ALA A 57 13.09 6.55 34.96
C ALA A 57 13.88 6.96 36.21
N GLY A 58 13.73 6.21 37.31
CA GLY A 58 14.55 6.37 38.51
C GLY A 58 16.02 6.02 38.24
N LEU A 59 16.97 6.78 38.81
CA LEU A 59 18.41 6.50 38.66
C LEU A 59 18.76 5.11 39.20
N TRP A 60 18.19 4.75 40.34
CA TRP A 60 18.41 3.46 40.97
C TRP A 60 17.95 2.31 40.09
N SER A 61 16.72 2.38 39.56
CA SER A 61 16.22 1.33 38.67
C SER A 61 17.09 1.17 37.42
N MET A 62 17.57 2.25 36.82
CA MET A 62 18.45 2.18 35.64
C MET A 62 19.82 1.58 35.95
N PHE A 63 20.43 1.92 37.08
CA PHE A 63 21.74 1.35 37.44
C PHE A 63 21.63 -0.09 37.91
N THR A 64 20.57 -0.46 38.63
CA THR A 64 20.34 -1.85 39.02
C THR A 64 20.08 -2.74 37.82
N THR A 65 19.30 -2.27 36.83
CA THR A 65 19.08 -3.05 35.60
C THR A 65 20.35 -3.15 34.77
N LEU A 66 21.12 -2.07 34.63
CA LEU A 66 22.40 -2.09 33.91
C LEU A 66 23.39 -3.09 34.53
N HIS A 67 23.54 -3.09 35.86
CA HIS A 67 24.44 -4.03 36.54
C HIS A 67 23.91 -5.46 36.57
N LEU A 68 22.59 -5.66 36.64
CA LEU A 68 21.98 -6.98 36.49
C LEU A 68 22.24 -7.57 35.10
N ILE A 69 22.08 -6.76 34.04
CA ILE A 69 22.37 -7.16 32.67
C ILE A 69 23.87 -7.45 32.50
N TYR A 70 24.75 -6.63 33.08
CA TYR A 70 26.19 -6.91 33.09
C TYR A 70 26.49 -8.25 33.78
N ALA A 71 25.90 -8.52 34.94
CA ALA A 71 26.11 -9.77 35.67
C ALA A 71 25.72 -10.98 34.81
N ILE A 72 24.56 -10.94 34.14
CA ILE A 72 24.11 -11.99 33.22
C ILE A 72 25.05 -12.09 32.01
N ALA A 73 25.40 -10.97 31.38
CA ALA A 73 26.21 -10.95 30.16
C ALA A 73 27.67 -11.35 30.41
N SER A 74 28.19 -11.12 31.61
CA SER A 74 29.57 -11.47 32.00
C SER A 74 29.84 -12.98 32.05
N THR A 75 28.78 -13.79 32.09
CA THR A 75 28.85 -15.26 32.13
C THR A 75 29.34 -15.88 30.81
N SER A 76 29.19 -15.18 29.69
CA SER A 76 29.60 -15.65 28.36
C SER A 76 30.48 -14.61 27.66
N TRP A 77 31.52 -15.06 26.97
CA TRP A 77 32.43 -14.18 26.24
C TRP A 77 31.73 -13.41 25.11
N LEU A 78 30.82 -14.06 24.38
CA LEU A 78 30.07 -13.44 23.28
C LEU A 78 29.08 -12.37 23.80
N LEU A 79 28.31 -12.72 24.83
CA LEU A 79 27.36 -11.81 25.47
C LEU A 79 28.06 -10.62 26.10
N TYR A 80 29.25 -10.82 26.70
CA TYR A 80 30.07 -9.76 27.23
C TYR A 80 30.47 -8.74 26.15
N TRP A 81 30.94 -9.20 24.97
CA TRP A 81 31.29 -8.31 23.87
C TRP A 81 30.07 -7.61 23.27
N GLY A 82 28.94 -8.33 23.10
CA GLY A 82 27.68 -7.73 22.66
C GLY A 82 27.19 -6.63 23.60
N PHE A 83 27.22 -6.90 24.91
CA PHE A 83 26.90 -5.92 25.94
C PHE A 83 27.86 -4.73 25.94
N ALA A 84 29.16 -4.97 25.77
CA ALA A 84 30.16 -3.90 25.71
C ALA A 84 29.91 -2.97 24.52
N VAL A 85 29.68 -3.52 23.32
CA VAL A 85 29.35 -2.74 22.12
C VAL A 85 28.10 -1.89 22.33
N LEU A 86 27.03 -2.47 22.90
CA LEU A 86 25.79 -1.75 23.22
C LEU A 86 26.01 -0.65 24.27
N CYS A 87 26.86 -0.90 25.27
CA CYS A 87 27.21 0.11 26.27
C CYS A 87 27.99 1.27 25.65
N TYR A 88 28.98 1.01 24.79
CA TYR A 88 29.73 2.09 24.11
C TYR A 88 28.87 2.88 23.14
N LEU A 89 27.94 2.22 22.43
CA LEU A 89 26.96 2.92 21.58
C LEU A 89 26.03 3.79 22.42
N SER A 90 25.58 3.27 23.56
CA SER A 90 24.76 4.03 24.52
C SER A 90 25.54 5.19 25.12
N ILE A 91 26.83 5.04 25.44
CA ILE A 91 27.70 6.13 25.90
C ILE A 91 27.74 7.24 24.86
N PHE A 92 27.99 6.89 23.60
CA PHE A 92 28.02 7.86 22.50
C PHE A 92 26.70 8.63 22.37
N LEU A 93 25.56 7.92 22.36
CA LEU A 93 24.23 8.54 22.33
C LEU A 93 23.99 9.41 23.57
N THR A 94 24.36 8.94 24.76
CA THR A 94 24.18 9.72 25.98
C THR A 94 25.00 11.00 25.98
N CYS A 95 26.24 10.94 25.50
CA CYS A 95 27.09 12.11 25.35
C CYS A 95 26.51 13.11 24.33
N LEU A 96 25.94 12.61 23.23
CA LEU A 96 25.37 13.44 22.17
C LEU A 96 24.14 14.24 22.65
N PHE A 97 23.27 13.64 23.47
CA PHE A 97 22.09 14.35 23.97
C PHE A 97 22.35 15.17 25.25
N GLN A 98 23.31 14.78 26.11
CA GLN A 98 23.57 15.50 27.38
C GLN A 98 24.58 16.64 27.26
N TYR A 99 25.47 16.62 26.25
CA TYR A 99 26.53 17.61 26.11
C TYR A 99 26.46 18.32 24.77
N GLN A 100 26.09 19.59 24.81
CA GLN A 100 26.06 20.46 23.63
C GLN A 100 27.42 20.49 22.91
N ILE A 101 28.54 20.52 23.65
CA ILE A 101 29.90 20.52 23.09
C ILE A 101 30.18 19.26 22.24
N VAL A 102 29.71 18.10 22.68
CA VAL A 102 29.88 16.83 21.95
C VAL A 102 28.94 16.80 20.75
N GLY A 103 27.70 17.25 20.92
CA GLY A 103 26.75 17.45 19.81
C GLY A 103 27.32 18.37 18.73
N ASP A 104 27.91 19.50 19.11
CA ASP A 104 28.51 20.48 18.20
C ASP A 104 29.79 19.96 17.56
N PHE A 105 30.59 19.17 18.27
CA PHE A 105 31.77 18.49 17.70
C PHE A 105 31.37 17.42 16.69
N VAL A 106 30.38 16.59 17.01
CA VAL A 106 29.83 15.58 16.10
C VAL A 106 29.18 16.26 14.90
N ARG A 107 28.42 17.34 15.08
CA ARG A 107 27.91 18.18 13.99
C ARG A 107 29.03 18.75 13.14
N LYS A 108 30.12 19.24 13.73
CA LYS A 108 31.28 19.81 13.01
C LYS A 108 32.08 18.75 12.23
N LYS A 109 32.26 17.55 12.78
CA LYS A 109 32.92 16.42 12.11
C LYS A 109 32.02 15.76 11.06
N SER A 110 30.73 15.66 11.33
CA SER A 110 29.69 15.27 10.36
C SER A 110 29.67 16.26 9.19
N ARG A 111 29.71 17.58 9.44
CA ARG A 111 29.88 18.64 8.42
C ARG A 111 31.18 18.50 7.60
N PHE A 112 32.25 17.95 8.17
CA PHE A 112 33.51 17.72 7.45
C PHE A 112 33.48 16.43 6.59
N LEU A 113 32.80 15.38 7.05
CA LEU A 113 32.60 14.13 6.30
C LEU A 113 31.51 14.29 5.21
N LEU A 114 30.52 15.14 5.46
CA LEU A 114 29.41 15.47 4.57
C LEU A 114 29.68 16.79 3.81
N LYS A 115 30.92 17.05 3.39
CA LYS A 115 31.36 18.29 2.72
C LYS A 115 30.54 18.72 1.48
N GLN A 116 29.63 17.87 0.98
CA GLN A 116 28.70 18.19 -0.11
C GLN A 116 27.28 18.56 0.36
N LEU A 117 26.98 18.46 1.66
CA LEU A 117 25.66 18.74 2.24
C LEU A 117 25.84 19.77 3.35
N HIS A 118 25.68 21.02 2.95
CA HIS A 118 25.78 22.18 3.83
C HIS A 118 24.41 22.40 4.48
N PHE A 119 24.38 22.35 5.82
CA PHE A 119 23.19 22.35 6.70
C PHE A 119 22.78 23.74 7.22
N ILE A 120 21.54 24.15 6.91
CA ILE A 120 20.76 25.08 7.73
C ILE A 120 19.39 24.43 7.98
N ASP A 121 18.90 24.56 9.21
CA ASP A 121 17.64 23.99 9.72
C ASP A 121 17.50 22.46 9.63
N ASP A 122 18.62 21.74 9.72
CA ASP A 122 18.65 20.26 9.76
C ASP A 122 17.91 19.58 8.59
N LYS A 123 17.65 20.28 7.48
CA LYS A 123 16.96 19.74 6.30
C LYS A 123 17.90 19.61 5.11
N ILE A 124 17.75 18.54 4.34
CA ILE A 124 18.43 18.29 3.07
C ILE A 124 17.34 18.06 2.04
N ALA A 125 17.32 18.85 0.97
CA ALA A 125 16.35 18.69 -0.10
C ALA A 125 17.02 18.21 -1.40
N PHE A 126 16.39 17.23 -2.05
CA PHE A 126 16.77 16.70 -3.35
C PHE A 126 15.60 16.95 -4.32
N PHE A 127 15.90 17.56 -5.45
CA PHE A 127 14.93 17.83 -6.51
C PHE A 127 15.41 17.23 -7.83
N HIS A 128 14.51 17.15 -8.82
CA HIS A 128 14.78 16.52 -10.11
C HIS A 128 15.27 15.07 -9.97
N ILE A 129 14.56 14.32 -9.14
CA ILE A 129 14.82 12.90 -8.91
C ILE A 129 14.47 12.16 -10.20
N PRO A 130 15.33 11.25 -10.69
CA PRO A 130 14.99 10.42 -11.83
C PRO A 130 13.73 9.60 -11.52
N ALA A 131 12.90 9.38 -12.53
CA ALA A 131 11.75 8.50 -12.42
C ALA A 131 12.23 7.06 -12.17
N LEU A 132 11.42 6.30 -11.46
CA LEU A 132 11.61 4.88 -11.26
C LEU A 132 10.72 4.14 -12.24
N GLU A 133 11.35 3.47 -13.20
CA GLU A 133 10.64 2.62 -14.16
C GLU A 133 10.50 1.22 -13.55
N ILE A 134 9.26 0.83 -13.28
CA ILE A 134 8.89 -0.48 -12.78
C ILE A 134 8.90 -1.42 -13.99
N ASP A 135 10.00 -2.14 -14.15
CA ASP A 135 10.26 -3.11 -15.23
C ASP A 135 10.31 -4.52 -14.60
N THR A 136 9.15 -5.00 -14.11
CA THR A 136 9.08 -6.31 -13.43
C THR A 136 8.01 -7.20 -14.07
N GLU A 137 6.95 -7.56 -13.34
CA GLU A 137 5.81 -8.30 -13.91
C GLU A 137 4.75 -7.35 -14.48
N VAL A 138 4.85 -6.07 -14.14
CA VAL A 138 3.93 -5.01 -14.53
C VAL A 138 4.76 -3.79 -14.88
N ASP A 139 4.42 -3.14 -16.00
CA ASP A 139 5.12 -1.95 -16.45
C ASP A 139 4.55 -0.70 -15.77
N GLY A 140 5.41 0.18 -15.28
CA GLY A 140 4.96 1.40 -14.63
C GLY A 140 6.04 2.46 -14.48
N LEU A 141 5.62 3.69 -14.21
CA LEU A 141 6.48 4.84 -14.00
C LEU A 141 6.11 5.53 -12.69
N MET A 142 7.06 5.60 -11.76
CA MET A 142 6.93 6.31 -10.50
C MET A 142 7.83 7.55 -10.50
N VAL A 143 7.22 8.71 -10.31
CA VAL A 143 7.90 10.01 -10.28
C VAL A 143 7.81 10.63 -8.88
N LEU A 144 8.95 11.11 -8.40
CA LEU A 144 9.06 11.87 -7.17
C LEU A 144 9.57 13.28 -7.49
N ARG A 145 8.74 14.31 -7.30
CA ARG A 145 9.12 15.68 -7.68
C ARG A 145 10.17 16.28 -6.75
N GLY A 146 10.12 15.95 -5.46
CA GLY A 146 11.13 16.34 -4.50
C GLY A 146 11.14 15.51 -3.22
N ILE A 147 12.31 15.43 -2.58
CA ILE A 147 12.52 14.79 -1.28
C ILE A 147 13.13 15.80 -0.33
N THR A 148 12.57 15.92 0.87
CA THR A 148 13.18 16.65 1.99
C THR A 148 13.47 15.68 3.13
N PHE A 149 14.74 15.54 3.52
CA PHE A 149 15.15 14.81 4.71
C PHE A 149 15.43 15.77 5.87
N SER A 150 14.79 15.59 7.01
CA SER A 150 15.05 16.35 8.23
C SER A 150 15.79 15.49 9.27
N LEU A 151 17.01 15.88 9.65
CA LEU A 151 17.84 15.20 10.65
C LEU A 151 17.29 15.35 12.06
N SER A 152 16.69 16.50 12.39
CA SER A 152 16.22 16.80 13.76
C SER A 152 15.05 15.91 14.17
N THR A 153 14.10 15.71 13.25
CA THR A 153 12.96 14.80 13.43
C THR A 153 13.24 13.39 12.90
N LEU A 154 14.37 13.21 12.20
CA LEU A 154 14.76 11.97 11.54
C LEU A 154 13.61 11.46 10.64
N SER A 155 13.13 12.37 9.79
CA SER A 155 11.96 12.15 8.92
C SER A 155 12.24 12.53 7.48
N PHE A 156 11.72 11.74 6.56
CA PHE A 156 11.79 11.93 5.13
C PHE A 156 10.43 12.36 4.61
N THR A 157 10.36 13.48 3.89
CA THR A 157 9.14 14.01 3.29
C THR A 157 9.28 13.99 1.78
N VAL A 158 8.45 13.23 1.09
CA VAL A 158 8.35 13.26 -0.37
C VAL A 158 7.25 14.23 -0.76
N HIS A 159 7.53 15.07 -1.75
CA HIS A 159 6.63 16.05 -2.31
C HIS A 159 6.32 15.67 -3.76
N GLY A 160 5.04 15.66 -4.12
CA GLY A 160 4.56 15.33 -5.47
C GLY A 160 4.94 13.91 -5.88
N VAL A 161 4.17 12.94 -5.40
CA VAL A 161 4.28 11.53 -5.82
C VAL A 161 3.27 11.28 -6.92
N GLU A 162 3.75 10.83 -8.08
CA GLU A 162 2.94 10.48 -9.24
C GLU A 162 3.33 9.07 -9.67
N VAL A 163 2.38 8.17 -9.85
CA VAL A 163 2.61 6.78 -10.22
C VAL A 163 1.64 6.41 -11.32
N GLY A 164 2.15 5.95 -12.46
CA GLY A 164 1.36 5.31 -13.52
C GLY A 164 1.72 3.83 -13.60
N ILE A 165 0.74 2.94 -13.50
CA ILE A 165 0.94 1.49 -13.64
C ILE A 165 0.05 0.99 -14.76
N LYS A 166 0.62 0.28 -15.74
CA LYS A 166 -0.13 -0.34 -16.82
C LYS A 166 -0.64 -1.70 -16.36
N LEU A 167 -1.96 -1.85 -16.21
CA LEU A 167 -2.58 -3.11 -15.76
C LEU A 167 -2.82 -4.09 -16.92
N SER A 168 -3.07 -3.56 -18.11
CA SER A 168 -3.21 -4.31 -19.36
C SER A 168 -2.92 -3.40 -20.55
N ASP A 169 -2.93 -3.95 -21.77
CA ASP A 169 -2.72 -3.17 -23.00
C ASP A 169 -3.63 -1.96 -23.11
N ASP A 170 -4.84 -2.02 -22.58
CA ASP A 170 -5.78 -0.90 -22.72
C ASP A 170 -5.97 -0.11 -21.42
N MET A 171 -5.49 -0.60 -20.26
CA MET A 171 -5.86 -0.05 -18.95
C MET A 171 -4.64 0.40 -18.13
N GLU A 172 -4.72 1.62 -17.62
CA GLU A 172 -3.72 2.24 -16.77
C GLU A 172 -4.31 2.65 -15.42
N LEU A 173 -3.49 2.60 -14.38
CA LEU A 173 -3.78 3.05 -13.03
C LEU A 173 -2.89 4.24 -12.71
N ALA A 174 -3.48 5.41 -12.56
CA ALA A 174 -2.79 6.63 -12.15
C ALA A 174 -3.02 6.88 -10.66
N ILE A 175 -1.96 6.97 -9.86
CA ILE A 175 -2.01 7.30 -8.44
C ILE A 175 -1.22 8.59 -8.21
N GLN A 176 -1.84 9.58 -7.58
CA GLN A 176 -1.22 10.87 -7.29
C GLN A 176 -1.39 11.25 -5.82
N THR A 177 -0.34 11.81 -5.21
CA THR A 177 -0.34 12.22 -3.79
C THR A 177 0.56 13.44 -3.60
N GLU A 178 0.09 14.46 -2.89
CA GLU A 178 0.85 15.70 -2.69
C GLU A 178 2.06 15.50 -1.75
N LYS A 179 1.88 14.74 -0.66
CA LYS A 179 2.88 14.62 0.40
C LYS A 179 2.88 13.24 1.08
N VAL A 180 4.07 12.67 1.24
CA VAL A 180 4.31 11.44 2.04
C VAL A 180 5.40 11.72 3.07
N THR A 181 5.13 11.47 4.34
CA THR A 181 6.07 11.71 5.44
C THR A 181 6.41 10.39 6.13
N VAL A 182 7.66 9.96 6.02
CA VAL A 182 8.21 8.78 6.70
C VAL A 182 9.04 9.24 7.88
N ALA A 183 8.52 9.14 9.10
CA ALA A 183 9.30 9.35 10.32
C ALA A 183 9.93 8.02 10.75
N LEU A 184 11.26 7.90 10.65
CA LEU A 184 11.90 6.62 10.92
C LEU A 184 11.73 6.25 12.41
N PHE A 185 11.41 4.98 12.63
CA PHE A 185 11.08 4.38 13.92
C PHE A 185 9.85 5.00 14.63
N ARG A 186 8.94 5.66 13.89
CA ARG A 186 7.72 6.22 14.47
C ARG A 186 6.45 5.89 13.70
N ARG A 187 6.30 6.42 12.49
CA ARG A 187 5.06 6.33 11.68
C ARG A 187 5.35 6.75 10.24
N ILE A 188 4.59 6.17 9.32
CA ILE A 188 4.50 6.59 7.93
C ILE A 188 3.15 7.26 7.75
N ASP A 189 3.13 8.55 7.44
CA ASP A 189 1.92 9.33 7.18
C ASP A 189 1.86 9.66 5.68
N ILE A 190 0.84 9.14 5.00
CA ILE A 190 0.54 9.41 3.60
C ILE A 190 -0.68 10.34 3.58
N GLY A 191 -0.59 11.43 2.79
CA GLY A 191 -1.69 12.37 2.61
C GLY A 191 -2.87 11.78 1.82
N ASP A 192 -3.70 12.66 1.26
CA ASP A 192 -4.80 12.23 0.37
C ASP A 192 -4.23 11.64 -0.93
N CYS A 193 -4.59 10.39 -1.21
CA CYS A 193 -4.21 9.67 -2.42
C CYS A 193 -5.38 9.66 -3.41
N PHE A 194 -5.13 10.08 -4.64
CA PHE A 194 -6.09 10.02 -5.74
C PHE A 194 -5.67 8.94 -6.73
N ALA A 195 -6.47 7.90 -6.87
CA ALA A 195 -6.27 6.82 -7.82
C ALA A 195 -7.32 6.91 -8.94
N ASN A 196 -6.91 6.80 -10.19
CA ASN A 196 -7.80 6.77 -11.34
C ASN A 196 -7.47 5.57 -12.20
N VAL A 197 -8.48 4.73 -12.43
CA VAL A 197 -8.38 3.64 -13.41
C VAL A 197 -8.83 4.20 -14.73
N LYS A 198 -7.89 4.47 -15.63
CA LYS A 198 -8.16 5.02 -16.96
C LYS A 198 -7.94 3.95 -18.01
N GLY A 199 -8.64 4.10 -19.13
CA GLY A 199 -8.47 3.25 -20.29
C GLY A 199 -9.39 2.03 -20.31
N GLY A 200 -9.19 1.23 -21.35
CA GLY A 200 -10.01 0.13 -21.81
C GLY A 200 -10.46 0.42 -23.24
N GLN A 201 -10.69 -0.63 -24.04
CA GLN A 201 -11.21 -0.60 -25.43
C GLN A 201 -12.49 0.24 -25.63
N TYR A 202 -13.11 0.64 -24.53
CA TYR A 202 -14.41 1.28 -24.42
C TYR A 202 -14.36 2.68 -23.78
N GLU A 203 -13.22 3.09 -23.21
CA GLU A 203 -12.95 4.47 -22.78
C GLU A 203 -12.09 5.20 -23.82
N MET A 204 -11.09 4.51 -24.36
CA MET A 204 -10.41 4.89 -25.59
C MET A 204 -11.22 4.34 -26.76
N THR A 205 -11.77 5.23 -27.57
CA THR A 205 -12.55 4.85 -28.75
C THR A 205 -11.69 3.93 -29.64
N PHE A 206 -12.13 2.67 -29.83
CA PHE A 206 -11.72 1.68 -30.85
C PHE A 206 -10.68 0.59 -30.48
N GLY A 207 -11.17 -0.59 -30.08
CA GLY A 207 -10.97 -1.90 -30.73
C GLY A 207 -9.57 -2.57 -30.79
N CYS A 208 -9.49 -3.76 -30.17
CA CYS A 208 -8.41 -4.76 -30.12
C CYS A 208 -7.43 -4.88 -31.32
N ILE A 209 -6.14 -5.14 -31.02
CA ILE A 209 -5.22 -5.98 -31.83
C ILE A 209 -4.24 -6.74 -30.89
N PRO A 210 -3.98 -8.05 -31.10
CA PRO A 210 -2.90 -8.78 -30.45
C PRO A 210 -1.59 -8.72 -31.25
N GLY A 211 -0.44 -8.67 -30.57
CA GLY A 211 0.89 -8.87 -31.17
C GLY A 211 1.98 -8.25 -30.31
N ASP A 212 3.06 -9.01 -30.10
CA ASP A 212 4.20 -8.79 -29.19
C ASP A 212 4.42 -7.34 -28.72
N THR A 213 4.37 -7.15 -27.40
CA THR A 213 4.40 -5.84 -26.73
C THR A 213 5.80 -5.35 -26.45
N HIS A 214 6.86 -6.00 -26.94
CA HIS A 214 8.25 -5.64 -26.64
C HIS A 214 9.03 -5.40 -27.93
N ASP A 215 9.89 -4.39 -27.95
CA ASP A 215 10.90 -4.22 -29.00
C ASP A 215 12.10 -5.18 -28.81
N ASP A 216 13.03 -5.21 -29.76
CA ASP A 216 14.25 -6.04 -29.71
C ASP A 216 15.16 -5.73 -28.50
N ASP A 217 14.95 -4.58 -27.84
CA ASP A 217 15.66 -4.13 -26.64
C ASP A 217 14.90 -4.48 -25.34
N GLY A 218 13.68 -5.01 -25.44
CA GLY A 218 12.83 -5.42 -24.32
C GLY A 218 11.95 -4.33 -23.72
N ASP A 219 11.77 -3.18 -24.39
CA ASP A 219 10.90 -2.10 -23.94
C ASP A 219 9.46 -2.29 -24.43
N ALA A 220 8.48 -1.90 -23.62
CA ALA A 220 7.06 -2.03 -23.95
C ALA A 220 6.58 -1.04 -25.04
N VAL A 221 5.98 -1.55 -26.12
CA VAL A 221 5.57 -0.81 -27.32
C VAL A 221 4.07 -0.89 -27.58
N PHE A 222 3.46 0.24 -27.97
CA PHE A 222 2.09 0.34 -28.46
C PHE A 222 2.01 0.53 -29.99
N VAL A 223 0.92 0.03 -30.59
CA VAL A 223 0.57 0.27 -32.01
C VAL A 223 -0.64 1.21 -32.06
N GLU A 224 -0.43 2.46 -32.50
CA GLU A 224 -1.43 3.54 -32.49
C GLU A 224 -2.45 3.54 -33.65
N ASP A 225 -2.31 2.64 -34.63
CA ASP A 225 -3.12 2.74 -35.84
C ASP A 225 -4.57 2.28 -35.62
N THR A 226 -5.46 3.25 -35.36
CA THR A 226 -6.91 3.03 -35.43
C THR A 226 -7.31 2.46 -36.81
N PRO A 227 -8.33 1.57 -36.90
CA PRO A 227 -8.79 1.02 -38.17
C PRO A 227 -9.22 2.10 -39.19
N LEU A 228 -9.62 3.28 -38.72
CA LEU A 228 -10.05 4.42 -39.53
C LEU A 228 -8.85 5.19 -40.12
N LEU A 229 -7.77 5.37 -39.35
CA LEU A 229 -6.48 5.86 -39.87
C LEU A 229 -5.84 4.83 -40.80
N ARG A 230 -5.99 3.52 -40.53
CA ARG A 230 -5.56 2.43 -41.41
C ARG A 230 -6.33 2.37 -42.74
N ALA A 231 -7.61 2.72 -42.73
CA ALA A 231 -8.43 2.86 -43.93
C ALA A 231 -8.10 4.13 -44.73
N ALA A 232 -7.69 5.21 -44.05
CA ALA A 232 -7.25 6.46 -44.68
C ALA A 232 -5.81 6.38 -45.23
N SER A 233 -4.88 5.76 -44.50
CA SER A 233 -3.47 5.59 -44.87
C SER A 233 -3.25 4.57 -45.99
N ARG A 234 -4.14 3.58 -46.15
CA ARG A 234 -4.15 2.70 -47.32
C ARG A 234 -4.30 3.42 -48.66
N LYS A 235 -4.77 4.67 -48.68
CA LYS A 235 -4.82 5.52 -49.88
C LYS A 235 -3.63 6.48 -50.03
N GLY A 236 -2.68 6.53 -49.09
CA GLY A 236 -1.55 7.45 -49.14
C GLY A 236 -0.40 7.05 -48.22
N SER A 237 0.67 6.53 -48.84
CA SER A 237 2.01 6.22 -48.32
C SER A 237 2.22 4.92 -47.53
N LEU A 238 3.24 4.17 -47.95
CA LEU A 238 3.90 3.08 -47.23
C LEU A 238 4.69 3.65 -46.04
N ARG A 239 4.02 3.96 -44.93
CA ARG A 239 4.71 4.20 -43.67
C ARG A 239 4.48 2.99 -42.76
N GLU A 240 5.56 2.44 -42.23
CA GLU A 240 5.52 1.41 -41.19
C GLU A 240 4.69 1.90 -39.99
N PRO A 241 4.00 1.01 -39.27
CA PRO A 241 3.21 1.37 -38.10
C PRO A 241 4.09 2.12 -37.09
N SER A 242 3.63 3.30 -36.65
CA SER A 242 4.34 4.06 -35.61
C SER A 242 4.15 3.35 -34.28
N THR A 243 5.24 2.78 -33.78
CA THR A 243 5.35 2.19 -32.46
C THR A 243 5.63 3.29 -31.44
N THR A 244 4.72 3.55 -30.50
CA THR A 244 4.94 4.51 -29.41
C THR A 244 5.37 3.78 -28.13
N LYS A 245 6.45 4.25 -27.50
CA LYS A 245 6.96 3.68 -26.24
C LYS A 245 5.96 3.96 -25.12
N MET A 246 5.67 2.99 -24.25
CA MET A 246 4.71 3.12 -23.14
C MET A 246 4.95 4.37 -22.28
N THR A 247 6.21 4.70 -22.03
CA THR A 247 6.59 5.89 -21.24
C THR A 247 6.10 7.19 -21.87
N LYS A 248 5.90 7.25 -23.20
CA LYS A 248 5.36 8.42 -23.90
C LYS A 248 3.85 8.56 -23.67
N ASP A 249 3.09 7.47 -23.68
CA ASP A 249 1.64 7.52 -23.47
C ASP A 249 1.28 7.93 -22.02
N LEU A 250 1.97 7.34 -21.02
CA LEU A 250 1.78 7.70 -19.60
C LEU A 250 2.07 9.19 -19.30
N THR A 251 2.84 9.85 -20.16
CA THR A 251 3.40 11.19 -19.97
C THR A 251 2.96 12.21 -21.02
N ASP A 252 1.97 11.88 -21.85
CA ASP A 252 1.47 12.76 -22.94
C ASP A 252 2.63 13.23 -23.86
N ASP A 253 3.38 12.27 -24.39
CA ASP A 253 4.57 12.39 -25.25
C ASP A 253 5.84 12.97 -24.61
N ASN A 254 5.87 13.15 -23.29
CA ASN A 254 7.02 13.72 -22.56
C ASN A 254 7.86 12.65 -21.83
N ALA A 255 8.20 11.54 -22.50
CA ALA A 255 8.92 10.44 -21.86
C ALA A 255 10.34 10.82 -21.36
N PRO A 256 10.77 10.34 -20.19
CA PRO A 256 12.16 10.46 -19.72
C PRO A 256 13.14 9.62 -20.56
N ASP A 257 14.41 10.05 -20.60
CA ASP A 257 15.52 9.28 -21.16
C ASP A 257 16.09 8.26 -20.15
N ASP A 258 16.45 7.06 -20.59
CA ASP A 258 17.02 6.04 -19.70
C ASP A 258 18.41 6.42 -19.18
N ALA A 259 18.63 6.24 -17.87
CA ALA A 259 19.89 6.56 -17.21
C ALA A 259 20.40 5.42 -16.32
N SER A 260 21.71 5.21 -16.34
CA SER A 260 22.40 4.36 -15.34
C SER A 260 22.26 4.93 -13.93
N ILE A 261 22.36 4.08 -12.90
CA ILE A 261 22.28 4.50 -11.48
C ILE A 261 23.24 5.66 -11.17
N GLY A 262 24.49 5.60 -11.67
CA GLY A 262 25.49 6.64 -11.43
C GLY A 262 25.10 7.98 -12.06
N SER A 263 24.76 7.98 -13.35
CA SER A 263 24.39 9.20 -14.08
C SER A 263 23.05 9.80 -13.61
N GLY A 264 22.10 8.97 -13.17
CA GLY A 264 20.82 9.42 -12.62
C GLY A 264 20.95 10.10 -11.25
N LEU A 265 21.83 9.60 -10.38
CA LEU A 265 22.14 10.23 -9.08
C LEU A 265 22.92 11.54 -9.23
N ASP A 266 23.78 11.65 -10.24
CA ASP A 266 24.54 12.87 -10.53
C ASP A 266 23.67 14.00 -11.10
N SER A 267 22.52 13.68 -11.72
CA SER A 267 21.54 14.68 -12.18
C SER A 267 20.66 15.27 -11.08
N MET A 268 20.69 14.73 -9.86
CA MET A 268 19.88 15.25 -8.75
C MET A 268 20.41 16.61 -8.31
N GLU A 269 19.57 17.64 -8.37
CA GLU A 269 19.92 18.93 -7.82
C GLU A 269 19.87 18.86 -6.30
N LYS A 270 21.05 18.94 -5.69
CA LYS A 270 21.21 19.06 -4.24
C LYS A 270 21.21 20.54 -3.92
N LEU A 271 20.17 21.04 -3.25
CA LEU A 271 20.14 22.40 -2.75
C LEU A 271 20.71 22.43 -1.33
N PRO A 272 21.97 22.89 -1.12
CA PRO A 272 22.47 23.15 0.22
C PRO A 272 21.74 24.36 0.78
N LEU A 273 21.04 24.21 1.91
CA LEU A 273 20.16 25.23 2.48
C LEU A 273 20.91 26.38 3.19
N ASN A 274 22.20 26.57 2.92
CA ASN A 274 23.12 27.34 3.78
C ASN A 274 23.06 28.87 3.70
N ASN A 275 22.19 29.43 2.87
CA ASN A 275 22.02 30.88 2.72
C ASN A 275 20.52 31.22 2.82
N GLU A 276 20.17 32.42 3.28
CA GLU A 276 18.79 32.93 3.22
C GLU A 276 18.25 32.84 1.77
N GLU A 277 19.11 33.09 0.78
CA GLU A 277 18.79 32.88 -0.64
C GLU A 277 18.45 31.42 -0.99
N ALA A 278 19.10 30.44 -0.35
CA ALA A 278 18.82 29.01 -0.57
C ALA A 278 17.52 28.58 0.11
N ALA A 279 17.18 29.15 1.26
CA ALA A 279 15.89 28.97 1.91
C ALA A 279 14.75 29.53 1.05
N VAL A 280 14.94 30.72 0.47
CA VAL A 280 14.00 31.32 -0.50
C VAL A 280 13.89 30.48 -1.77
N ARG A 281 15.00 29.97 -2.32
CA ARG A 281 14.95 29.04 -3.46
C ARG A 281 14.19 27.77 -3.13
N TYR A 282 14.43 27.20 -1.95
CA TYR A 282 13.72 26.01 -1.49
C TYR A 282 12.22 26.25 -1.35
N SER A 283 11.80 27.34 -0.71
CA SER A 283 10.38 27.69 -0.60
C SER A 283 9.77 27.92 -1.98
N ASN A 284 10.49 28.58 -2.89
CA ASN A 284 10.02 28.82 -4.25
C ASN A 284 9.85 27.52 -5.04
N VAL A 285 10.78 26.55 -4.88
CA VAL A 285 10.67 25.24 -5.54
C VAL A 285 9.52 24.43 -4.95
N LEU A 286 9.32 24.44 -3.64
CA LEU A 286 8.17 23.79 -3.03
C LEU A 286 6.84 24.41 -3.47
N GLN A 287 6.77 25.74 -3.48
CA GLN A 287 5.61 26.47 -3.96
C GLN A 287 5.35 26.15 -5.44
N PHE A 288 6.39 26.08 -6.26
CA PHE A 288 6.27 25.67 -7.65
C PHE A 288 5.70 24.25 -7.79
N ILE A 289 6.17 23.28 -6.98
CA ILE A 289 5.65 21.90 -6.98
C ILE A 289 4.17 21.87 -6.58
N GLU A 290 3.79 22.68 -5.59
CA GLU A 290 2.41 22.77 -5.12
C GLU A 290 1.49 23.44 -6.16
N GLU A 291 1.91 24.56 -6.75
CA GLU A 291 1.15 25.32 -7.76
C GLU A 291 0.96 24.54 -9.06
N THR A 292 1.98 23.80 -9.49
CA THR A 292 1.91 22.96 -10.69
C THR A 292 1.31 21.59 -10.41
N SER A 293 0.93 21.27 -9.17
CA SER A 293 0.30 19.98 -8.89
C SER A 293 -1.05 19.87 -9.62
N SER A 294 -1.22 18.78 -10.36
CA SER A 294 -2.48 18.42 -11.02
C SER A 294 -3.67 18.42 -10.05
N ILE A 295 -3.43 18.00 -8.80
CA ILE A 295 -4.41 17.97 -7.71
C ILE A 295 -4.85 19.40 -7.34
N GLN A 296 -3.88 20.30 -7.16
CA GLN A 296 -4.15 21.69 -6.79
C GLN A 296 -4.88 22.46 -7.90
N GLU A 297 -4.49 22.25 -9.15
CA GLU A 297 -5.21 22.78 -10.31
C GLU A 297 -6.67 22.28 -10.37
N SER A 298 -6.88 20.98 -10.14
CA SER A 298 -8.23 20.39 -10.13
C SER A 298 -9.07 20.92 -8.96
N ARG A 299 -8.45 21.09 -7.78
CA ARG A 299 -9.07 21.71 -6.60
C ARG A 299 -9.50 23.14 -6.91
N ALA A 300 -8.64 23.96 -7.52
CA ALA A 300 -8.96 25.32 -7.94
C ALA A 300 -10.09 25.39 -8.98
N TYR A 301 -10.09 24.47 -9.95
CA TYR A 301 -11.15 24.37 -10.96
C TYR A 301 -12.52 24.07 -10.34
N ILE A 302 -12.58 23.12 -9.41
CA ILE A 302 -13.83 22.74 -8.73
C ILE A 302 -14.34 23.87 -7.84
N HIS A 303 -13.45 24.55 -7.11
CA HIS A 303 -13.82 25.75 -6.36
C HIS A 303 -14.46 26.81 -7.25
N LYS A 304 -13.88 27.09 -8.43
CA LYS A 304 -14.45 28.03 -9.41
C LYS A 304 -15.80 27.56 -9.97
N LEU A 305 -15.97 26.25 -10.19
CA LEU A 305 -17.23 25.68 -10.67
C LEU A 305 -18.33 25.80 -9.60
N SER A 306 -17.99 25.55 -8.34
CA SER A 306 -18.91 25.67 -7.20
C SER A 306 -19.37 27.12 -6.97
N SER A 307 -18.48 28.10 -7.15
CA SER A 307 -18.81 29.53 -7.00
C SER A 307 -19.68 30.09 -8.13
N THR A 308 -19.64 29.46 -9.32
CA THR A 308 -20.35 29.94 -10.51
C THR A 308 -21.73 29.29 -10.66
N SER A 309 -21.89 28.05 -10.18
CA SER A 309 -23.06 27.23 -10.48
C SER A 309 -24.27 27.45 -9.56
N ASN A 310 -24.17 28.24 -8.49
CA ASN A 310 -25.22 28.29 -7.47
C ASN A 310 -25.27 29.62 -6.71
N GLY A 311 -26.44 30.29 -6.72
CA GLY A 311 -26.77 31.43 -5.85
C GLY A 311 -26.96 30.99 -4.39
N TYR A 312 -25.90 30.50 -3.77
CA TYR A 312 -25.84 30.09 -2.38
C TYR A 312 -24.97 31.08 -1.59
N THR A 313 -25.44 31.48 -0.42
CA THR A 313 -24.74 32.36 0.52
C THR A 313 -23.41 31.75 0.98
N GLU A 314 -22.39 32.58 1.21
CA GLU A 314 -21.03 32.23 1.68
C GLU A 314 -20.97 31.22 2.85
N LYS A 315 -22.06 31.01 3.59
CA LYS A 315 -22.16 30.03 4.68
C LYS A 315 -22.24 28.56 4.25
N ASP A 316 -22.61 28.25 3.00
CA ASP A 316 -22.71 26.85 2.53
C ASP A 316 -21.42 26.36 1.84
N CYS A 317 -20.50 27.26 1.46
CA CYS A 317 -19.17 26.89 0.96
C CYS A 317 -18.27 26.29 2.05
N GLU A 318 -18.48 26.65 3.32
CA GLU A 318 -17.80 26.04 4.47
C GLU A 318 -18.33 24.62 4.77
N ASN A 319 -19.45 24.22 4.16
CA ASN A 319 -20.19 22.99 4.45
C ASN A 319 -20.21 22.01 3.26
N ILE A 320 -19.33 22.19 2.26
CA ILE A 320 -19.04 21.12 1.30
C ILE A 320 -18.28 20.06 2.08
N ASP A 321 -18.92 18.90 2.24
CA ASP A 321 -18.29 17.72 2.81
C ASP A 321 -16.93 17.48 2.15
N ALA A 322 -15.86 17.53 2.94
CA ALA A 322 -14.48 17.45 2.45
C ALA A 322 -14.26 16.18 1.59
N ASN A 323 -14.95 15.11 1.94
CA ASN A 323 -14.97 13.84 1.23
C ASN A 323 -15.59 13.98 -0.19
N ALA A 324 -16.70 14.70 -0.29
CA ALA A 324 -17.34 15.00 -1.57
C ALA A 324 -16.42 15.86 -2.48
N LEU A 325 -15.69 16.82 -1.90
CA LEU A 325 -14.70 17.60 -2.63
C LEU A 325 -13.58 16.72 -3.19
N ARG A 326 -13.07 15.75 -2.41
CA ARG A 326 -12.05 14.79 -2.88
C ARG A 326 -12.56 13.94 -4.05
N ALA A 327 -13.78 13.43 -3.97
CA ALA A 327 -14.41 12.68 -5.06
C ALA A 327 -14.50 13.51 -6.35
N ALA A 328 -14.86 14.80 -6.25
CA ALA A 328 -14.87 15.70 -7.40
C ALA A 328 -13.46 15.91 -7.97
N ILE A 329 -12.46 16.14 -7.11
CA ILE A 329 -11.05 16.32 -7.51
C ILE A 329 -10.57 15.10 -8.28
N CYS A 330 -10.83 13.90 -7.75
CA CYS A 330 -10.46 12.63 -8.38
C CYS A 330 -11.11 12.48 -9.77
N SER A 331 -12.39 12.84 -9.89
CA SER A 331 -13.12 12.81 -11.17
C SER A 331 -12.59 13.78 -12.22
N GLU A 332 -12.05 14.94 -11.83
CA GLU A 332 -11.39 15.86 -12.77
C GLU A 332 -9.97 15.38 -13.12
N LEU A 333 -9.25 14.78 -12.16
CA LEU A 333 -7.95 14.16 -12.39
C LEU A 333 -8.02 13.01 -13.40
N HIS A 334 -9.18 12.36 -13.55
CA HIS A 334 -9.40 11.29 -14.52
C HIS A 334 -9.12 11.74 -15.97
N LYS A 335 -9.34 13.02 -16.29
CA LYS A 335 -9.11 13.58 -17.64
C LYS A 335 -7.66 13.99 -17.91
N LYS A 336 -6.83 14.08 -16.87
CA LYS A 336 -5.41 14.49 -16.97
C LYS A 336 -4.55 13.27 -17.31
N PRO A 337 -3.32 13.42 -17.82
CA PRO A 337 -2.41 12.29 -18.01
C PRO A 337 -2.05 11.61 -16.68
N SER A 338 -1.56 10.37 -16.74
CA SER A 338 -1.27 9.54 -15.56
C SER A 338 -0.05 10.05 -14.79
N VAL A 339 0.98 10.46 -15.52
CA VAL A 339 2.16 11.14 -15.00
C VAL A 339 2.29 12.51 -15.69
N PRO A 340 1.66 13.57 -15.14
CA PRO A 340 1.68 14.90 -15.75
C PRO A 340 3.05 15.57 -15.72
N HIS A 341 3.95 15.21 -14.80
CA HIS A 341 5.25 15.86 -14.64
C HIS A 341 6.43 14.88 -14.72
N PRO A 342 6.67 14.26 -15.88
CA PRO A 342 7.82 13.38 -16.04
C PRO A 342 9.15 14.14 -15.86
N PRO A 343 10.13 13.57 -15.14
CA PRO A 343 11.49 14.10 -15.11
C PRO A 343 12.20 13.80 -16.42
N ARG A 344 13.42 14.34 -16.59
CA ARG A 344 14.21 14.11 -17.82
C ARG A 344 14.83 12.72 -17.92
N ARG A 345 14.91 11.98 -16.80
CA ARG A 345 15.62 10.70 -16.72
C ARG A 345 14.84 9.65 -15.95
N SER A 346 14.95 8.39 -16.34
CA SER A 346 14.40 7.20 -15.67
C SER A 346 15.52 6.25 -15.23
N ILE A 347 15.28 5.48 -14.16
CA ILE A 347 16.11 4.37 -13.71
C ILE A 347 15.21 3.14 -13.56
N LYS A 348 15.57 2.05 -14.23
CA LYS A 348 14.87 0.75 -14.12
C LYS A 348 15.02 0.16 -12.71
N VAL A 349 13.92 -0.27 -12.10
CA VAL A 349 13.87 -0.85 -10.75
C VAL A 349 14.72 -2.13 -10.66
N THR A 350 14.76 -2.94 -11.73
CA THR A 350 15.64 -4.12 -11.85
C THR A 350 17.12 -3.77 -11.66
N THR A 351 17.54 -2.62 -12.19
CA THR A 351 18.90 -2.11 -12.04
C THR A 351 19.19 -1.77 -10.57
N LEU A 352 18.24 -1.15 -9.87
CA LEU A 352 18.35 -0.86 -8.43
C LEU A 352 18.34 -2.13 -7.57
N GLN A 353 17.51 -3.12 -7.90
CA GLN A 353 17.45 -4.40 -7.19
C GLN A 353 18.79 -5.15 -7.28
N ASN A 354 19.42 -5.10 -8.44
CA ASN A 354 20.75 -5.68 -8.67
C ASN A 354 21.90 -4.83 -8.11
N GLY A 355 21.62 -3.62 -7.63
CA GLY A 355 22.58 -2.72 -6.99
C GLY A 355 22.90 -3.06 -5.53
N LEU A 356 22.18 -3.99 -4.90
CA LEU A 356 22.48 -4.44 -3.54
C LEU A 356 23.87 -5.08 -3.49
N PRO A 357 24.79 -4.63 -2.60
CA PRO A 357 26.13 -5.17 -2.56
C PRO A 357 26.11 -6.68 -2.24
N PRO A 358 26.79 -7.54 -3.03
CA PRO A 358 26.85 -8.98 -2.82
C PRO A 358 27.15 -9.45 -1.39
N PRO A 359 28.03 -8.78 -0.59
CA PRO A 359 28.28 -9.21 0.79
C PRO A 359 27.05 -9.05 1.70
N LEU A 360 26.22 -8.02 1.49
CA LEU A 360 25.03 -7.79 2.30
C LEU A 360 23.96 -8.85 2.02
N ARG A 361 23.76 -9.19 0.74
CA ARG A 361 22.86 -10.26 0.31
C ARG A 361 23.29 -11.61 0.90
N ARG A 362 24.58 -11.96 0.80
CA ARG A 362 25.11 -13.19 1.42
C ARG A 362 24.94 -13.20 2.94
N LEU A 363 25.12 -12.06 3.61
CA LEU A 363 24.93 -11.97 5.06
C LEU A 363 23.47 -12.23 5.46
N LEU A 364 22.52 -11.60 4.78
CA LEU A 364 21.08 -11.79 5.02
C LEU A 364 20.64 -13.21 4.71
N HIS A 365 21.15 -13.81 3.63
CA HIS A 365 20.91 -15.22 3.29
C HIS A 365 21.41 -16.17 4.38
N ARG A 366 22.62 -15.92 4.92
CA ARG A 366 23.23 -16.78 5.95
C ARG A 366 22.60 -16.63 7.34
N LEU A 367 21.90 -15.53 7.60
CA LEU A 367 21.31 -15.18 8.90
C LEU A 367 19.82 -14.77 8.75
N PRO A 368 18.91 -15.72 8.44
CA PRO A 368 17.48 -15.44 8.29
C PRO A 368 16.86 -14.90 9.59
N MET A 369 17.34 -15.33 10.75
CA MET A 369 16.91 -14.80 12.04
C MET A 369 17.19 -13.30 12.18
N LEU A 370 18.33 -12.81 11.67
CA LEU A 370 18.67 -11.38 11.73
C LEU A 370 17.70 -10.55 10.89
N LEU A 371 17.34 -11.05 9.70
CA LEU A 371 16.33 -10.42 8.86
C LEU A 371 14.99 -10.31 9.60
N ARG A 372 14.56 -11.37 10.31
CA ARG A 372 13.33 -11.32 11.11
C ARG A 372 13.39 -10.36 12.27
N ILE A 373 14.50 -10.29 13.00
CA ILE A 373 14.66 -9.31 14.10
C ILE A 373 14.58 -7.89 13.55
N LEU A 374 15.24 -7.64 12.40
CA LEU A 374 15.19 -6.35 11.74
C LEU A 374 13.78 -5.99 11.29
N LEU A 375 13.09 -6.91 10.61
CA LEU A 375 11.72 -6.70 10.13
C LEU A 375 10.71 -6.58 11.27
N ASN A 376 10.88 -7.33 12.37
CA ASN A 376 10.06 -7.19 13.57
C ASN A 376 10.19 -5.78 14.16
N LEU A 377 11.42 -5.30 14.33
CA LEU A 377 11.70 -3.96 14.84
C LEU A 377 11.13 -2.88 13.91
N LEU A 378 11.36 -3.01 12.61
CA LEU A 378 10.87 -2.06 11.61
C LEU A 378 9.34 -2.04 11.57
N SER A 379 8.70 -3.20 11.50
CA SER A 379 7.24 -3.32 11.43
C SER A 379 6.55 -2.78 12.70
N TYR A 380 7.11 -3.04 13.88
CA TYR A 380 6.58 -2.52 15.14
C TYR A 380 6.64 -0.99 15.23
N PHE A 381 7.73 -0.38 14.75
CA PHE A 381 7.94 1.07 14.84
C PHE A 381 7.47 1.86 13.62
N HIS A 382 6.87 1.23 12.60
CA HIS A 382 6.37 1.93 11.41
C HIS A 382 4.93 1.55 11.08
N PRO A 383 3.95 1.91 11.95
CA PRO A 383 2.55 1.92 11.54
C PRO A 383 2.38 2.86 10.34
N VAL A 384 1.57 2.44 9.38
CA VAL A 384 1.23 3.23 8.19
C VAL A 384 -0.13 3.87 8.40
N ASN A 385 -0.25 5.14 8.07
CA ASN A 385 -1.49 5.87 8.11
C ASN A 385 -1.68 6.61 6.80
N ILE A 386 -2.83 6.42 6.17
CA ILE A 386 -3.21 7.08 4.91
C ILE A 386 -4.45 7.90 5.21
N ALA A 387 -4.39 9.20 4.94
CA ALA A 387 -5.50 10.11 5.25
C ALA A 387 -6.79 9.71 4.51
N SER A 388 -6.69 9.49 3.20
CA SER A 388 -7.76 8.94 2.39
C SER A 388 -7.21 8.35 1.09
N ILE A 389 -7.87 7.33 0.55
CA ILE A 389 -7.67 6.87 -0.84
C ILE A 389 -8.98 7.09 -1.57
N THR A 390 -8.99 7.97 -2.57
CA THR A 390 -10.13 8.17 -3.46
C THR A 390 -9.81 7.55 -4.81
N ALA A 391 -10.57 6.55 -5.23
CA ALA A 391 -10.41 5.85 -6.50
C ALA A 391 -11.57 6.17 -7.45
N THR A 392 -11.32 6.69 -8.66
CA THR A 392 -12.38 6.93 -9.65
C THR A 392 -12.32 5.96 -10.82
N ALA A 393 -13.49 5.51 -11.27
CA ALA A 393 -13.68 4.73 -12.48
C ALA A 393 -14.78 5.34 -13.36
N SER A 394 -14.60 5.20 -14.67
CA SER A 394 -15.55 5.67 -15.68
C SER A 394 -16.80 4.79 -15.72
N GLY A 395 -17.99 5.39 -15.65
CA GLY A 395 -19.22 4.63 -15.77
C GLY A 395 -19.42 4.01 -17.17
N ARG A 396 -18.76 4.55 -18.20
CA ARG A 396 -18.72 3.93 -19.54
C ARG A 396 -18.03 2.57 -19.53
N TRP A 397 -16.93 2.46 -18.79
CA TRP A 397 -16.21 1.21 -18.62
C TRP A 397 -17.08 0.16 -17.91
N ILE A 398 -17.78 0.56 -16.83
CA ILE A 398 -18.74 -0.32 -16.14
C ILE A 398 -19.84 -0.79 -17.10
N ASN A 399 -20.40 0.12 -17.90
CA ASN A 399 -21.43 -0.25 -18.87
C ASN A 399 -20.90 -1.27 -19.90
N ALA A 400 -19.70 -1.07 -20.43
CA ALA A 400 -19.10 -2.01 -21.37
C ALA A 400 -18.85 -3.40 -20.75
N MET A 401 -18.41 -3.45 -19.48
CA MET A 401 -18.24 -4.71 -18.75
C MET A 401 -19.57 -5.45 -18.57
N LEU A 402 -20.65 -4.71 -18.26
CA LEU A 402 -21.99 -5.28 -18.19
C LEU A 402 -22.47 -5.78 -19.55
N GLU A 403 -22.14 -5.07 -20.64
CA GLU A 403 -22.49 -5.51 -21.99
C GLU A 403 -21.80 -6.83 -22.37
N LYS A 404 -20.51 -6.96 -22.06
CA LYS A 404 -19.72 -8.16 -22.34
C LYS A 404 -20.15 -9.38 -21.51
N GLU A 405 -20.33 -9.19 -20.20
CA GLU A 405 -20.56 -10.33 -19.29
C GLU A 405 -22.04 -10.66 -19.08
N ILE A 406 -22.90 -9.64 -18.99
CA ILE A 406 -24.32 -9.83 -18.64
C ILE A 406 -25.19 -9.81 -19.89
N PHE A 407 -25.12 -8.74 -20.71
CA PHE A 407 -26.10 -8.56 -21.79
C PHE A 407 -25.79 -9.40 -23.05
N LYS A 408 -24.52 -9.69 -23.35
CA LYS A 408 -24.05 -10.50 -24.50
C LYS A 408 -24.89 -10.21 -25.76
N ASP A 409 -25.50 -11.23 -26.37
CA ASP A 409 -26.39 -11.10 -27.55
C ASP A 409 -27.89 -11.15 -27.17
N TYR A 410 -28.22 -11.25 -25.88
CA TYR A 410 -29.62 -11.41 -25.43
C TYR A 410 -30.50 -10.18 -25.71
N TRP A 411 -29.89 -9.00 -25.86
CA TRP A 411 -30.60 -7.74 -26.17
C TRP A 411 -31.17 -7.69 -27.61
N GLU A 412 -30.70 -8.55 -28.50
CA GLU A 412 -31.23 -8.65 -29.87
C GLU A 412 -32.60 -9.32 -29.90
N ASN A 413 -32.81 -10.30 -29.01
CA ASN A 413 -33.98 -11.18 -29.01
C ASN A 413 -35.15 -10.66 -28.15
N ASP A 414 -34.89 -9.92 -27.06
CA ASP A 414 -35.92 -9.40 -26.17
C ASP A 414 -35.95 -7.85 -26.08
N SER A 415 -37.14 -7.30 -26.28
CA SER A 415 -37.43 -5.87 -26.13
C SER A 415 -37.36 -5.38 -24.68
N GLU A 416 -37.66 -6.21 -23.68
CA GLU A 416 -37.57 -5.84 -22.26
C GLU A 416 -36.10 -5.70 -21.81
N ILE A 417 -35.26 -6.66 -22.20
CA ILE A 417 -33.81 -6.60 -21.98
C ILE A 417 -33.22 -5.35 -22.63
N ARG A 418 -33.66 -4.99 -23.84
CA ARG A 418 -33.22 -3.79 -24.54
C ARG A 418 -33.60 -2.50 -23.80
N TYR A 419 -34.81 -2.42 -23.27
CA TYR A 419 -35.26 -1.27 -22.48
C TYR A 419 -34.46 -1.14 -21.17
N LEU A 420 -34.26 -2.26 -20.46
CA LEU A 420 -33.49 -2.29 -19.22
C LEU A 420 -32.01 -1.95 -19.44
N LYS A 421 -31.40 -2.49 -20.50
CA LYS A 421 -30.04 -2.13 -20.95
C LYS A 421 -29.93 -0.63 -21.17
N LYS A 422 -30.87 -0.03 -21.92
CA LYS A 422 -30.86 1.42 -22.20
C LYS A 422 -30.98 2.26 -20.92
N ARG A 423 -31.80 1.83 -19.96
CA ARG A 423 -31.96 2.52 -18.67
C ARG A 423 -30.69 2.44 -17.81
N ILE A 424 -30.06 1.27 -17.70
CA ILE A 424 -28.83 1.06 -16.94
C ILE A 424 -27.67 1.83 -17.60
N SER A 425 -27.55 1.72 -18.91
CA SER A 425 -26.52 2.43 -19.69
C SER A 425 -26.63 3.93 -19.50
N LEU A 426 -27.82 4.52 -19.59
CA LEU A 426 -28.02 5.97 -19.39
C LEU A 426 -27.62 6.44 -17.98
N TRP A 427 -27.83 5.60 -16.95
CA TRP A 427 -27.40 5.95 -15.59
C TRP A 427 -25.87 5.89 -15.43
N LEU A 428 -25.22 4.93 -16.10
CA LEU A 428 -23.78 4.68 -16.03
C LEU A 428 -22.95 5.61 -16.93
N THR A 429 -23.32 5.80 -18.20
CA THR A 429 -22.48 6.48 -19.21
C THR A 429 -22.24 7.96 -18.95
N ASP A 430 -23.13 8.59 -18.18
CA ASP A 430 -23.14 10.02 -17.94
C ASP A 430 -22.30 10.43 -16.71
N ALA A 431 -21.83 9.47 -15.91
CA ALA A 431 -21.18 9.72 -14.63
C ALA A 431 -19.86 8.95 -14.45
N ASN A 432 -18.98 9.51 -13.63
CA ASN A 432 -17.86 8.80 -13.05
C ASN A 432 -18.24 8.35 -11.63
N PHE A 433 -17.73 7.21 -11.22
CA PHE A 433 -17.96 6.67 -9.88
C PHE A 433 -16.66 6.76 -9.09
N ALA A 434 -16.68 7.53 -8.00
CA ALA A 434 -15.54 7.69 -7.10
C ALA A 434 -15.80 6.94 -5.80
N VAL A 435 -14.90 6.04 -5.42
CA VAL A 435 -14.92 5.32 -4.14
C VAL A 435 -13.86 5.93 -3.24
N GLU A 436 -14.27 6.43 -2.08
CA GLU A 436 -13.38 6.97 -1.06
C GLU A 436 -13.26 6.02 0.12
N LEU A 437 -12.02 5.74 0.49
CA LEU A 437 -11.61 4.98 1.66
C LEU A 437 -10.99 5.97 2.64
N GLY A 438 -11.71 6.33 3.71
CA GLY A 438 -11.27 7.30 4.70
C GLY A 438 -10.48 6.66 5.84
N GLY A 439 -9.43 7.34 6.31
CA GLY A 439 -8.72 7.00 7.55
C GLY A 439 -8.17 5.56 7.55
N ILE A 440 -7.15 5.30 6.74
CA ILE A 440 -6.59 3.94 6.62
C ILE A 440 -5.43 3.76 7.58
N THR A 441 -5.56 2.82 8.50
CA THR A 441 -4.47 2.44 9.42
C THR A 441 -3.95 1.04 9.06
N GLY A 442 -2.69 0.97 8.66
CA GLY A 442 -1.98 -0.26 8.35
C GLY A 442 -1.00 -0.66 9.45
N LEU A 443 -1.15 -1.89 9.96
CA LEU A 443 -0.25 -2.51 10.93
C LEU A 443 0.30 -3.81 10.37
N ALA A 444 1.61 -3.91 10.25
CA ALA A 444 2.29 -5.15 9.91
C ALA A 444 3.02 -5.68 11.15
N GLN A 445 2.99 -6.99 11.36
CA GLN A 445 3.68 -7.65 12.45
C GLN A 445 4.42 -8.87 11.91
N VAL A 446 5.75 -8.79 11.93
CA VAL A 446 6.62 -9.91 11.57
C VAL A 446 7.07 -10.63 12.85
N PRO A 447 6.59 -11.84 13.15
CA PRO A 447 6.99 -12.56 14.35
C PRO A 447 8.46 -13.03 14.25
N ILE A 448 9.14 -13.09 15.40
CA ILE A 448 10.49 -13.66 15.49
C ILE A 448 10.43 -15.19 15.30
N MET A 449 9.44 -15.83 15.92
CA MET A 449 9.21 -17.27 15.84
C MET A 449 8.55 -17.67 14.51
N SER A 450 9.11 -18.68 13.85
CA SER A 450 8.63 -19.20 12.55
C SER A 450 7.27 -19.87 12.59
N SER A 451 6.82 -20.29 13.78
CA SER A 451 5.55 -20.97 13.97
C SER A 451 4.35 -20.04 13.77
N TYR A 452 4.55 -18.73 13.89
CA TYR A 452 3.48 -17.75 13.71
C TYR A 452 3.50 -17.18 12.31
N ASN A 453 2.32 -16.81 11.80
CA ASN A 453 2.19 -16.11 10.54
C ASN A 453 2.51 -14.63 10.73
N ILE A 454 2.98 -14.01 9.66
CA ILE A 454 3.06 -12.56 9.54
C ILE A 454 1.65 -12.04 9.39
N LEU A 455 1.27 -11.08 10.23
CA LEU A 455 -0.06 -10.49 10.21
C LEU A 455 0.04 -9.07 9.65
N CYS A 456 -0.71 -8.79 8.60
CA CYS A 456 -0.91 -7.43 8.11
C CYS A 456 -2.39 -7.09 8.27
N GLN A 457 -2.68 -6.09 9.09
CA GLN A 457 -4.02 -5.58 9.33
C GLN A 457 -4.14 -4.20 8.69
N LEU A 458 -5.26 -3.98 8.01
CA LEU A 458 -5.63 -2.72 7.41
C LEU A 458 -7.03 -2.39 7.89
N ASP A 459 -7.16 -1.27 8.59
CA ASP A 459 -8.43 -0.78 9.13
C ASP A 459 -8.83 0.49 8.39
N LEU A 460 -10.10 0.59 8.04
CA LEU A 460 -10.72 1.69 7.30
C LEU A 460 -11.82 2.28 8.18
N GLU A 461 -11.73 3.57 8.49
CA GLU A 461 -12.71 4.26 9.32
C GLU A 461 -14.06 4.38 8.60
N ASP A 462 -14.05 4.82 7.34
CA ASP A 462 -15.26 5.04 6.54
C ASP A 462 -15.04 4.60 5.08
N VAL A 463 -16.10 4.06 4.44
CA VAL A 463 -16.09 3.74 3.01
C VAL A 463 -17.29 4.39 2.32
N MET A 464 -17.01 5.27 1.37
CA MET A 464 -18.01 6.08 0.68
C MET A 464 -17.91 5.86 -0.83
N ALA A 465 -19.04 5.92 -1.54
CA ALA A 465 -19.06 5.97 -3.00
C ALA A 465 -19.90 7.14 -3.48
N TYR A 466 -19.37 7.88 -4.45
CA TYR A 466 -19.96 9.07 -5.04
C TYR A 466 -20.19 8.85 -6.55
N ARG A 467 -21.30 9.37 -7.05
CA ARG A 467 -21.56 9.52 -8.47
C ARG A 467 -21.29 10.97 -8.83
N THR A 468 -20.28 11.21 -9.65
CA THR A 468 -19.85 12.53 -10.07
C THR A 468 -20.26 12.76 -11.53
N LEU A 469 -20.89 13.91 -11.80
CA LEU A 469 -21.21 14.32 -13.16
C LEU A 469 -20.12 15.30 -13.63
N PRO A 470 -19.33 15.00 -14.68
CA PRO A 470 -18.18 15.83 -15.08
C PRO A 470 -18.49 17.28 -15.46
N ARG A 471 -19.77 17.67 -15.55
CA ARG A 471 -20.24 19.02 -15.92
C ARG A 471 -21.04 19.71 -14.82
N LYS A 472 -21.31 19.04 -13.69
CA LYS A 472 -22.07 19.59 -12.57
C LYS A 472 -21.31 19.27 -11.28
N ALA A 473 -21.09 20.26 -10.42
CA ALA A 473 -20.50 20.04 -9.10
C ALA A 473 -21.40 19.25 -8.12
N ASN A 474 -22.53 18.71 -8.60
CA ASN A 474 -23.43 17.91 -7.79
C ASN A 474 -22.83 16.53 -7.56
N LEU A 475 -22.56 16.25 -6.29
CA LEU A 475 -21.96 15.01 -5.81
C LEU A 475 -23.05 14.22 -5.10
N ASN A 476 -23.59 13.21 -5.77
CA ASN A 476 -24.57 12.34 -5.15
C ASN A 476 -23.83 11.21 -4.44
N ARG A 477 -23.94 11.15 -3.11
CA ARG A 477 -23.48 10.00 -2.32
C ARG A 477 -24.36 8.81 -2.64
N VAL A 478 -23.76 7.73 -3.09
CA VAL A 478 -24.46 6.54 -3.57
C VAL A 478 -24.41 5.43 -2.53
N ILE A 479 -23.27 5.28 -1.86
CA ILE A 479 -23.03 4.26 -0.84
C ILE A 479 -22.28 4.90 0.32
N GLN A 480 -22.68 4.59 1.56
CA GLN A 480 -21.95 4.90 2.78
C GLN A 480 -21.92 3.67 3.67
N LEU A 481 -20.75 3.27 4.12
CA LEU A 481 -20.50 2.15 5.01
C LEU A 481 -19.73 2.65 6.24
N GLY A 482 -20.03 2.12 7.43
CA GLY A 482 -19.38 2.50 8.69
C GLY A 482 -17.95 1.99 8.88
N GLY A 483 -17.23 1.75 7.79
CA GLY A 483 -15.85 1.27 7.77
C GLY A 483 -15.66 -0.13 7.18
N ALA A 484 -14.42 -0.57 7.14
CA ALA A 484 -14.04 -1.90 6.66
C ALA A 484 -12.68 -2.33 7.26
N ASP A 485 -12.43 -3.62 7.32
CA ASP A 485 -11.15 -4.16 7.76
C ASP A 485 -10.67 -5.25 6.81
N ALA A 486 -9.36 -5.35 6.66
CA ALA A 486 -8.72 -6.41 5.90
C ALA A 486 -7.53 -6.96 6.69
N THR A 487 -7.45 -8.29 6.81
CA THR A 487 -6.34 -8.98 7.46
C THR A 487 -5.73 -9.99 6.50
N PHE A 488 -4.42 -9.88 6.28
CA PHE A 488 -3.61 -10.85 5.58
C PHE A 488 -2.77 -11.63 6.60
N ALA A 489 -2.89 -12.95 6.59
CA ALA A 489 -2.02 -13.84 7.35
C ALA A 489 -1.11 -14.61 6.38
N ILE A 490 0.15 -14.18 6.33
CA ILE A 490 1.19 -14.70 5.44
C ILE A 490 2.05 -15.70 6.22
N PRO A 491 2.18 -16.96 5.77
CA PRO A 491 3.08 -17.91 6.40
C PRO A 491 4.54 -17.44 6.43
N SER A 492 5.20 -17.55 7.59
CA SER A 492 6.56 -17.03 7.80
C SER A 492 7.65 -17.68 6.93
N PHE A 493 7.38 -18.84 6.33
CA PHE A 493 8.28 -19.49 5.39
C PHE A 493 8.28 -18.88 3.99
N LEU A 494 7.32 -17.98 3.68
CA LEU A 494 7.30 -17.21 2.42
C LEU A 494 8.25 -16.00 2.45
N LEU A 495 8.85 -15.69 3.61
CA LEU A 495 9.90 -14.68 3.67
C LEU A 495 11.13 -15.12 2.87
N PRO A 496 11.84 -14.20 2.18
CA PRO A 496 13.09 -14.51 1.50
C PRO A 496 14.08 -15.21 2.44
N HIS A 497 14.84 -16.18 1.93
CA HIS A 497 15.86 -16.92 2.70
C HIS A 497 15.32 -17.89 3.77
N HIS A 498 14.03 -18.23 3.74
CA HIS A 498 13.39 -19.15 4.71
C HIS A 498 13.08 -20.55 4.15
N GLU A 499 13.82 -20.98 3.13
CA GLU A 499 13.57 -22.25 2.41
C GLU A 499 13.66 -23.49 3.32
N HIS A 500 14.47 -23.41 4.38
CA HIS A 500 14.64 -24.45 5.40
C HIS A 500 13.38 -24.75 6.24
N ILE A 501 12.39 -23.85 6.23
CA ILE A 501 11.12 -23.98 6.98
C ILE A 501 9.97 -24.34 6.02
N LEU A 502 10.25 -24.48 4.72
CA LEU A 502 9.22 -24.86 3.76
C LEU A 502 8.64 -26.23 4.15
N PRO A 503 7.31 -26.40 4.08
CA PRO A 503 6.71 -27.70 4.31
C PRO A 503 7.27 -28.71 3.30
N ARG A 504 7.48 -29.95 3.73
CA ARG A 504 7.87 -31.04 2.83
C ARG A 504 6.78 -31.25 1.78
N ILE A 505 7.17 -31.74 0.60
CA ILE A 505 6.21 -32.14 -0.43
C ILE A 505 5.35 -33.27 0.12
N SER A 506 4.03 -33.15 -0.03
CA SER A 506 3.06 -34.14 0.45
C SER A 506 3.30 -35.51 -0.19
N SER A 507 3.49 -36.54 0.64
CA SER A 507 3.72 -37.91 0.17
C SER A 507 2.44 -38.55 -0.40
N HIS A 508 2.57 -39.62 -1.18
CA HIS A 508 1.42 -40.42 -1.63
C HIS A 508 0.57 -40.93 -0.46
N LYS A 509 1.20 -41.24 0.68
CA LYS A 509 0.49 -41.62 1.91
C LYS A 509 -0.34 -40.46 2.46
N ASP A 510 0.26 -39.28 2.58
CA ASP A 510 -0.42 -38.07 3.08
C ASP A 510 -1.64 -37.71 2.20
N LYS A 511 -1.52 -37.85 0.88
CA LYS A 511 -2.62 -37.65 -0.08
C LYS A 511 -3.72 -38.71 0.06
N TYR A 512 -3.37 -39.95 0.33
CA TYR A 512 -4.33 -41.02 0.60
C TYR A 512 -5.08 -40.80 1.93
N ASP A 513 -4.36 -40.35 2.96
CA ASP A 513 -4.93 -40.02 4.27
C ASP A 513 -5.89 -38.81 4.16
N LEU A 514 -5.56 -37.79 3.36
CA LEU A 514 -6.49 -36.70 3.03
C LEU A 514 -7.75 -37.20 2.32
N LYS A 515 -7.59 -38.10 1.34
CA LYS A 515 -8.73 -38.68 0.60
C LYS A 515 -9.65 -39.53 1.48
N THR A 516 -9.09 -40.29 2.42
CA THR A 516 -9.88 -41.05 3.40
C THR A 516 -10.62 -40.12 4.37
N ASN A 517 -9.96 -39.07 4.86
CA ASN A 517 -10.60 -38.05 5.70
C ASN A 517 -11.78 -37.34 5.01
N ILE A 518 -11.72 -37.11 3.70
CA ILE A 518 -12.84 -36.55 2.91
C ILE A 518 -14.03 -37.54 2.88
N ASN A 519 -13.76 -38.82 2.64
CA ASN A 519 -14.79 -39.85 2.59
C ASN A 519 -15.49 -40.04 3.95
N ASP A 520 -14.72 -39.98 5.03
CA ASP A 520 -15.17 -40.17 6.40
C ASP A 520 -15.79 -38.90 7.02
N ALA A 521 -15.61 -37.74 6.39
CA ALA A 521 -16.18 -36.48 6.88
C ALA A 521 -17.72 -36.51 6.88
N SER A 522 -18.31 -36.31 8.05
CA SER A 522 -19.77 -36.35 8.24
C SER A 522 -20.50 -35.11 7.70
N SER A 523 -19.81 -33.99 7.49
CA SER A 523 -20.41 -32.73 7.10
C SER A 523 -19.93 -32.23 5.73
N LYS A 524 -20.84 -31.67 4.93
CA LYS A 524 -20.53 -31.08 3.62
C LYS A 524 -19.41 -30.01 3.68
N PRO A 525 -19.37 -29.10 4.68
CA PRO A 525 -18.29 -28.12 4.75
C PRO A 525 -16.91 -28.75 4.94
N LYS A 526 -16.82 -29.81 5.77
CA LYS A 526 -15.55 -30.53 5.97
C LYS A 526 -15.11 -31.28 4.71
N LYS A 527 -16.07 -31.78 3.91
CA LYS A 527 -15.76 -32.38 2.60
C LYS A 527 -15.17 -31.37 1.64
N VAL A 528 -15.82 -30.20 1.49
CA VAL A 528 -15.35 -29.13 0.60
C VAL A 528 -13.97 -28.61 1.03
N GLN A 529 -13.76 -28.41 2.34
CA GLN A 529 -12.44 -28.02 2.86
C GLN A 529 -11.38 -29.10 2.58
N GLY A 530 -11.71 -30.37 2.80
CA GLY A 530 -10.78 -31.47 2.56
C GLY A 530 -10.46 -31.66 1.07
N GLU A 531 -11.42 -31.47 0.16
CA GLU A 531 -11.21 -31.47 -1.28
C GLU A 531 -10.21 -30.36 -1.69
N TYR A 532 -10.40 -29.16 -1.16
CA TYR A 532 -9.49 -28.04 -1.37
C TYR A 532 -8.07 -28.32 -0.83
N ASP A 533 -7.96 -28.85 0.40
CA ASP A 533 -6.67 -29.21 1.00
C ASP A 533 -5.96 -30.32 0.21
N LEU A 534 -6.73 -31.25 -0.38
CA LEU A 534 -6.21 -32.31 -1.24
C LEU A 534 -5.68 -31.75 -2.57
N GLU A 535 -6.43 -30.86 -3.23
CA GLU A 535 -5.98 -30.17 -4.44
C GLU A 535 -4.70 -29.37 -4.20
N GLN A 536 -4.64 -28.64 -3.07
CA GLN A 536 -3.45 -27.91 -2.66
C GLN A 536 -2.24 -28.85 -2.47
N ALA A 537 -2.45 -30.02 -1.85
CA ALA A 537 -1.40 -31.03 -1.70
C ALA A 537 -0.94 -31.65 -3.04
N TYR A 538 -1.80 -31.67 -4.06
CA TYR A 538 -1.42 -32.09 -5.41
C TYR A 538 -0.59 -31.04 -6.14
N ARG A 539 -0.94 -29.75 -5.99
CA ARG A 539 -0.28 -28.63 -6.67
C ARG A 539 0.96 -28.09 -5.97
N ASP A 540 1.24 -28.54 -4.75
CA ASP A 540 2.36 -28.06 -3.92
C ASP A 540 2.28 -26.53 -3.68
N GLU A 541 1.11 -26.10 -3.21
CA GLU A 541 0.78 -24.70 -2.95
C GLU A 541 0.67 -24.42 -1.44
N ALA A 542 0.96 -23.19 -1.03
CA ALA A 542 0.69 -22.68 0.33
C ALA A 542 -0.28 -21.50 0.26
N ASN A 543 -1.17 -21.38 1.25
CA ASN A 543 -2.18 -20.33 1.24
C ASN A 543 -1.78 -19.14 2.11
N VAL A 544 -1.84 -17.95 1.52
CA VAL A 544 -1.94 -16.70 2.27
C VAL A 544 -3.42 -16.48 2.59
N LYS A 545 -3.78 -16.36 3.87
CA LYS A 545 -5.19 -16.16 4.26
C LYS A 545 -5.52 -14.68 4.17
N LEU A 546 -6.51 -14.34 3.36
CA LEU A 546 -7.10 -13.01 3.27
C LEU A 546 -8.47 -13.05 3.95
N SER A 547 -8.72 -12.13 4.88
CA SER A 547 -10.06 -11.89 5.44
C SER A 547 -10.40 -10.43 5.24
N ALA A 548 -11.54 -10.14 4.63
CA ALA A 548 -12.01 -8.77 4.42
C ALA A 548 -13.44 -8.65 4.92
N HIS A 549 -13.71 -7.69 5.80
CA HIS A 549 -15.04 -7.40 6.29
C HIS A 549 -15.41 -5.92 6.12
N VAL A 550 -16.70 -5.69 6.00
CA VAL A 550 -17.32 -4.37 5.93
C VAL A 550 -18.14 -4.18 7.20
N ARG A 551 -18.05 -3.00 7.80
CA ARG A 551 -18.76 -2.64 9.01
C ARG A 551 -20.10 -1.99 8.67
N LEU A 552 -21.15 -2.40 9.35
CA LEU A 552 -22.48 -1.79 9.29
C LEU A 552 -22.58 -0.64 10.32
N PRO A 553 -23.40 0.39 10.08
CA PRO A 553 -24.52 0.46 9.12
C PRO A 553 -24.11 0.77 7.67
N ALA A 554 -24.98 0.39 6.72
CA ALA A 554 -24.83 0.70 5.30
C ALA A 554 -26.03 1.49 4.76
N VAL A 555 -25.77 2.63 4.13
CA VAL A 555 -26.77 3.52 3.54
C VAL A 555 -26.57 3.53 2.02
N PHE A 556 -27.67 3.40 1.28
CA PHE A 556 -27.68 3.36 -0.18
C PHE A 556 -28.66 4.37 -0.76
N ASP A 557 -28.26 5.08 -1.80
CA ASP A 557 -29.15 6.00 -2.50
C ASP A 557 -30.22 5.27 -3.31
N GLN A 558 -31.40 5.90 -3.44
CA GLN A 558 -32.55 5.32 -4.12
C GLN A 558 -32.28 5.09 -5.61
N GLU A 559 -31.50 5.96 -6.27
CA GLU A 559 -31.13 5.78 -7.69
C GLU A 559 -30.29 4.52 -7.90
N LEU A 560 -29.37 4.23 -6.97
CA LEU A 560 -28.58 3.00 -7.01
C LEU A 560 -29.44 1.77 -6.77
N LEU A 561 -30.32 1.81 -5.78
CA LEU A 561 -31.22 0.69 -5.48
C LEU A 561 -32.12 0.37 -6.67
N ASP A 562 -32.61 1.39 -7.38
CA ASP A 562 -33.39 1.23 -8.60
C ASP A 562 -32.56 0.64 -9.75
N CYS A 563 -31.28 1.01 -9.87
CA CYS A 563 -30.35 0.44 -10.84
C CYS A 563 -30.04 -1.03 -10.53
N ILE A 564 -29.75 -1.36 -9.28
CA ILE A 564 -29.52 -2.74 -8.81
C ILE A 564 -30.76 -3.60 -9.05
N ALA A 565 -31.96 -3.08 -8.75
CA ALA A 565 -33.20 -3.79 -9.00
C ALA A 565 -33.40 -4.09 -10.51
N ALA A 566 -33.07 -3.14 -11.38
CA ALA A 566 -33.10 -3.34 -12.83
C ALA A 566 -32.08 -4.41 -13.27
N LEU A 567 -30.86 -4.40 -12.74
CA LEU A 567 -29.83 -5.38 -13.06
C LEU A 567 -30.22 -6.79 -12.61
N VAL A 568 -30.73 -6.94 -11.39
CA VAL A 568 -31.24 -8.23 -10.88
C VAL A 568 -32.39 -8.75 -11.75
N LYS A 569 -33.28 -7.87 -12.20
CA LYS A 569 -34.37 -8.23 -13.12
C LYS A 569 -33.80 -8.77 -14.43
N VAL A 570 -32.85 -8.07 -15.05
CA VAL A 570 -32.17 -8.50 -16.28
C VAL A 570 -31.54 -9.88 -16.09
N THR A 571 -30.72 -10.07 -15.06
CA THR A 571 -30.05 -11.35 -14.81
C THR A 571 -31.07 -12.48 -14.65
N LYS A 572 -32.20 -12.23 -13.98
CA LYS A 572 -33.26 -13.24 -13.83
C LYS A 572 -33.98 -13.57 -15.13
N VAL A 573 -34.26 -12.58 -15.97
CA VAL A 573 -34.85 -12.82 -17.29
C VAL A 573 -33.90 -13.66 -18.14
N ILE A 574 -32.60 -13.32 -18.17
CA ILE A 574 -31.57 -14.08 -18.90
C ILE A 574 -31.43 -15.52 -18.37
N GLU A 575 -31.44 -15.74 -17.05
CA GLU A 575 -31.42 -17.08 -16.45
C GLU A 575 -32.64 -17.93 -16.88
N ILE A 576 -33.81 -17.31 -17.01
CA ILE A 576 -35.04 -18.00 -17.44
C ILE A 576 -34.97 -18.38 -18.92
N GLU A 577 -34.45 -17.48 -19.76
CA GLU A 577 -34.33 -17.70 -21.21
C GLU A 577 -33.22 -18.70 -21.58
N SER A 578 -32.13 -18.71 -20.83
CA SER A 578 -30.94 -19.53 -21.16
C SER A 578 -31.06 -21.01 -20.80
N GLY A 579 -32.10 -21.42 -20.07
CA GLY A 579 -32.24 -22.79 -19.56
C GLY A 579 -31.09 -23.22 -18.61
N PRO A 580 -31.13 -24.45 -18.05
CA PRO A 580 -30.24 -24.85 -16.94
C PRO A 580 -28.76 -25.04 -17.28
N SER A 581 -28.32 -24.87 -18.54
CA SER A 581 -27.06 -25.45 -19.03
C SER A 581 -26.03 -24.47 -19.59
N ALA A 582 -26.21 -23.15 -19.49
CA ALA A 582 -25.27 -22.18 -20.09
C ALA A 582 -24.37 -21.41 -19.10
N MET A 583 -24.60 -21.54 -17.78
CA MET A 583 -23.88 -20.78 -16.74
C MET A 583 -23.34 -21.66 -15.60
N GLU A 584 -23.10 -22.95 -15.87
CA GLU A 584 -22.66 -23.93 -14.84
C GLU A 584 -21.20 -23.77 -14.40
N ASN A 585 -20.35 -23.00 -15.09
CA ASN A 585 -18.91 -23.07 -14.87
C ASN A 585 -18.24 -21.94 -14.07
N GLU A 586 -18.90 -20.81 -13.73
CA GLU A 586 -18.13 -19.67 -13.18
C GLU A 586 -18.64 -18.95 -11.94
N VAL A 587 -19.81 -19.27 -11.35
CA VAL A 587 -20.26 -18.53 -10.15
C VAL A 587 -20.86 -19.43 -9.07
N SER A 588 -20.00 -20.05 -8.27
CA SER A 588 -20.38 -20.85 -7.10
C SER A 588 -20.94 -20.00 -5.95
N GLY A 589 -20.47 -18.75 -5.77
CA GLY A 589 -20.87 -17.88 -4.65
C GLY A 589 -22.30 -17.33 -4.73
N VAL A 590 -22.76 -16.97 -5.93
CA VAL A 590 -24.13 -16.47 -6.15
C VAL A 590 -25.15 -17.62 -6.05
N ARG A 591 -24.75 -18.86 -6.35
CA ARG A 591 -25.60 -20.05 -6.25
C ARG A 591 -26.09 -20.32 -4.83
N ASP A 592 -25.30 -20.01 -3.81
CA ASP A 592 -25.66 -20.28 -2.41
C ASP A 592 -26.53 -19.17 -1.82
N PHE A 593 -26.29 -17.91 -2.21
CA PHE A 593 -27.20 -16.80 -1.91
C PHE A 593 -28.56 -16.96 -2.61
N THR A 594 -28.56 -17.39 -3.87
CA THR A 594 -29.79 -17.67 -4.64
C THR A 594 -30.49 -18.94 -4.18
N LYS A 595 -29.79 -19.98 -3.69
CA LYS A 595 -30.40 -21.14 -3.04
C LYS A 595 -31.07 -20.78 -1.72
N ALA A 596 -30.50 -19.87 -0.93
CA ALA A 596 -31.12 -19.37 0.30
C ALA A 596 -32.40 -18.56 0.00
N LEU A 597 -32.40 -17.74 -1.05
CA LEU A 597 -33.60 -17.08 -1.55
C LEU A 597 -34.62 -18.06 -2.12
N ASN A 598 -34.18 -19.09 -2.87
CA ASN A 598 -35.05 -20.11 -3.43
C ASN A 598 -35.73 -20.95 -2.35
N LYS A 599 -35.05 -21.27 -1.24
CA LYS A 599 -35.66 -22.03 -0.13
C LYS A 599 -36.79 -21.25 0.55
N THR A 600 -36.64 -19.93 0.64
CA THR A 600 -37.66 -19.03 1.23
C THR A 600 -38.82 -18.78 0.26
N ALA A 601 -38.57 -18.85 -1.06
CA ALA A 601 -39.61 -18.68 -2.09
C ALA A 601 -40.39 -19.96 -2.42
N LYS A 602 -39.84 -21.14 -2.12
CA LYS A 602 -40.40 -22.44 -2.55
C LYS A 602 -41.67 -22.87 -1.82
N GLU A 603 -42.02 -22.24 -0.70
CA GLU A 603 -43.26 -22.58 0.02
C GLU A 603 -44.50 -21.82 -0.49
N GLY A 604 -44.37 -20.90 -1.45
CA GLY A 604 -45.47 -19.98 -1.80
C GLY A 604 -46.00 -19.95 -3.24
N ILE A 605 -45.25 -20.35 -4.28
CA ILE A 605 -45.61 -19.91 -5.65
C ILE A 605 -45.59 -21.06 -6.67
N LYS A 606 -46.79 -21.44 -7.13
CA LYS A 606 -47.00 -22.33 -8.28
C LYS A 606 -46.58 -21.63 -9.58
N LYS A 607 -46.08 -22.48 -10.49
CA LYS A 607 -45.38 -22.28 -11.77
C LYS A 607 -46.10 -21.45 -12.87
N ALA A 608 -47.07 -20.60 -12.54
CA ALA A 608 -47.91 -19.89 -13.53
C ALA A 608 -47.80 -18.36 -13.51
N VAL A 609 -46.90 -17.76 -12.70
CA VAL A 609 -46.81 -16.29 -12.52
C VAL A 609 -45.51 -15.68 -13.07
N VAL A 610 -44.62 -16.49 -13.65
CA VAL A 610 -43.24 -16.04 -13.97
C VAL A 610 -43.09 -15.40 -15.35
N SER A 611 -44.11 -15.43 -16.23
CA SER A 611 -44.00 -14.87 -17.59
C SER A 611 -44.67 -13.50 -17.80
N GLY A 612 -44.97 -12.73 -16.74
CA GLY A 612 -45.55 -11.40 -16.95
C GLY A 612 -45.65 -10.46 -15.75
N VAL A 613 -45.41 -10.91 -14.51
CA VAL A 613 -45.55 -10.06 -13.32
C VAL A 613 -44.50 -10.40 -12.26
N VAL A 614 -43.22 -10.29 -12.59
CA VAL A 614 -42.23 -9.97 -11.55
C VAL A 614 -42.30 -8.45 -11.37
N ASN A 615 -43.28 -8.00 -10.58
CA ASN A 615 -43.62 -6.61 -10.39
C ASN A 615 -42.40 -5.85 -9.82
N ASP A 616 -41.91 -4.82 -10.51
CA ASP A 616 -40.82 -3.95 -10.04
C ASP A 616 -41.08 -3.45 -8.61
N ARG A 617 -42.36 -3.30 -8.25
CA ARG A 617 -42.83 -2.93 -6.92
C ARG A 617 -42.53 -3.98 -5.83
N TRP A 618 -42.47 -5.27 -6.18
CA TRP A 618 -42.11 -6.34 -5.25
C TRP A 618 -40.61 -6.38 -4.99
N ILE A 619 -39.78 -6.29 -6.05
CA ILE A 619 -38.31 -6.22 -5.92
C ILE A 619 -37.93 -4.96 -5.14
N ALA A 620 -38.47 -3.79 -5.48
CA ALA A 620 -38.22 -2.55 -4.77
C ALA A 620 -38.64 -2.62 -3.28
N ARG A 621 -39.77 -3.27 -2.96
CA ARG A 621 -40.18 -3.50 -1.57
C ARG A 621 -39.25 -4.45 -0.81
N LEU A 622 -38.72 -5.48 -1.48
CA LEU A 622 -37.80 -6.43 -0.86
C LEU A 622 -36.43 -5.81 -0.63
N VAL A 623 -35.89 -5.13 -1.65
CA VAL A 623 -34.65 -4.34 -1.57
C VAL A 623 -34.79 -3.31 -0.45
N GLY A 624 -35.82 -2.45 -0.47
CA GLY A 624 -36.01 -1.43 0.57
C GLY A 624 -36.19 -1.97 1.99
N LYS A 625 -36.71 -3.19 2.18
CA LYS A 625 -36.76 -3.85 3.49
C LYS A 625 -35.38 -4.32 3.96
N ILE A 626 -34.55 -4.80 3.03
CA ILE A 626 -33.17 -5.21 3.33
C ILE A 626 -32.32 -3.98 3.61
N THR A 627 -32.43 -2.91 2.82
CA THR A 627 -31.70 -1.66 3.03
C THR A 627 -31.99 -1.06 4.40
N LYS A 628 -33.27 -0.94 4.79
CA LYS A 628 -33.65 -0.46 6.14
C LYS A 628 -33.09 -1.29 7.29
N LYS A 629 -32.89 -2.60 7.06
CA LYS A 629 -32.23 -3.46 8.05
C LYS A 629 -30.73 -3.23 8.08
N LEU A 630 -30.09 -3.01 6.94
CA LEU A 630 -28.65 -2.70 6.84
C LEU A 630 -28.32 -1.31 7.42
N GLU A 631 -29.24 -0.35 7.32
CA GLU A 631 -29.12 0.99 7.91
C GLU A 631 -29.15 0.98 9.46
N THR A 632 -29.71 -0.06 10.07
CA THR A 632 -29.88 -0.16 11.54
C THR A 632 -29.11 -1.32 12.15
N ALA A 633 -28.62 -2.26 11.34
CA ALA A 633 -27.83 -3.38 11.79
C ALA A 633 -26.45 -2.92 12.24
N HIS A 634 -25.96 -3.58 13.28
CA HIS A 634 -24.61 -3.41 13.80
C HIS A 634 -23.90 -4.76 13.67
N GLY A 635 -22.70 -4.76 13.10
CA GLY A 635 -21.88 -5.95 12.92
C GLY A 635 -21.06 -5.91 11.63
N ASP A 636 -20.22 -6.92 11.48
CA ASP A 636 -19.28 -7.03 10.38
C ASP A 636 -19.73 -8.13 9.43
N VAL A 637 -19.70 -7.83 8.13
CA VAL A 637 -20.03 -8.79 7.07
C VAL A 637 -18.83 -8.90 6.14
N GLY A 638 -18.35 -10.11 5.92
CA GLY A 638 -17.17 -10.31 5.10
C GLY A 638 -16.94 -11.74 4.66
N TYR A 639 -15.83 -11.95 3.96
CA TYR A 639 -15.39 -13.26 3.50
C TYR A 639 -13.94 -13.49 3.86
N SER A 640 -13.58 -14.77 4.00
CA SER A 640 -12.21 -15.21 4.21
C SER A 640 -11.87 -16.21 3.12
N THR A 641 -10.73 -16.03 2.46
CA THR A 641 -10.27 -16.87 1.35
C THR A 641 -8.76 -17.11 1.44
N GLY A 642 -8.31 -18.21 0.86
CA GLY A 642 -6.88 -18.52 0.70
C GLY A 642 -6.41 -18.11 -0.69
N ILE A 643 -5.36 -17.29 -0.76
CA ILE A 643 -4.63 -17.00 -2.00
C ILE A 643 -3.55 -18.08 -2.15
N PRO A 644 -3.63 -18.96 -3.16
CA PRO A 644 -2.65 -20.02 -3.36
C PRO A 644 -1.34 -19.46 -3.89
N VAL A 645 -0.23 -19.87 -3.29
CA VAL A 645 1.14 -19.52 -3.67
C VAL A 645 1.89 -20.81 -4.01
N ALA A 646 2.32 -20.95 -5.26
CA ALA A 646 3.08 -22.12 -5.69
C ALA A 646 4.47 -22.15 -5.01
N LEU A 647 4.80 -23.28 -4.36
CA LEU A 647 6.06 -23.42 -3.63
C LEU A 647 7.24 -23.79 -4.53
N GLY A 648 7.00 -24.19 -5.78
CA GLY A 648 8.04 -24.62 -6.71
C GLY A 648 9.18 -23.60 -6.89
N GLY A 649 8.86 -22.29 -6.92
CA GLY A 649 9.87 -21.22 -6.98
C GLY A 649 10.75 -21.12 -5.73
N TYR A 650 10.17 -21.38 -4.55
CA TYR A 650 10.84 -21.32 -3.25
C TYR A 650 11.67 -22.57 -2.95
N ARG A 651 11.39 -23.70 -3.63
CA ARG A 651 12.13 -24.97 -3.46
C ARG A 651 13.44 -25.03 -4.25
N LYS A 652 13.76 -24.03 -5.08
CA LYS A 652 15.00 -24.02 -5.87
C LYS A 652 16.23 -24.08 -4.96
N PRO A 653 17.27 -24.86 -5.32
CA PRO A 653 18.47 -25.00 -4.50
C PRO A 653 19.30 -23.70 -4.52
N TYR A 654 19.08 -22.81 -3.54
CA TYR A 654 19.95 -21.65 -3.28
C TYR A 654 21.38 -22.04 -2.84
N LEU A 655 21.58 -23.32 -2.49
CA LEU A 655 22.85 -23.90 -2.07
C LEU A 655 23.98 -23.71 -3.09
N GLU A 656 23.68 -23.71 -4.39
CA GLU A 656 24.71 -23.60 -5.43
C GLU A 656 25.20 -22.16 -5.64
N THR A 657 24.46 -21.13 -5.19
CA THR A 657 24.74 -19.71 -5.51
C THR A 657 25.13 -18.84 -4.31
N GLU A 658 24.60 -19.10 -3.10
CA GLU A 658 24.75 -18.16 -1.96
C GLU A 658 25.42 -18.78 -0.70
N GLY A 659 25.61 -20.11 -0.69
CA GLY A 659 26.30 -20.88 0.37
C GLY A 659 25.42 -21.24 1.57
N ASP A 660 25.93 -22.13 2.44
CA ASP A 660 25.20 -22.67 3.58
C ASP A 660 24.79 -21.63 4.63
N LYS A 661 23.65 -21.88 5.28
CA LYS A 661 23.14 -21.05 6.39
C LYS A 661 23.94 -21.32 7.66
N LEU A 662 24.31 -20.26 8.37
CA LEU A 662 25.09 -20.35 9.61
C LEU A 662 24.19 -20.68 10.81
N LEU A 663 22.94 -20.21 10.78
CA LEU A 663 21.91 -20.43 11.79
C LEU A 663 20.56 -20.67 11.08
N PRO A 664 20.16 -21.92 10.88
CA PRO A 664 18.80 -22.25 10.43
C PRO A 664 17.76 -21.96 11.51
#